data_AF-A0A150WQD2-F1
#
_entry.id   AF-A0A150WQD2-F1
#
_cell.length_a   1.000
_cell.length_b   1.000
_cell.length_c   1.000
_cell.angle_alpha   90.00
_cell.angle_beta   90.00
_cell.angle_gamma   90.00
#
_symmetry.space_group_name_H-M   'P 1'
#
loop_
_entity.id
_entity.type
_entity.pdbx_description
1 polymer ?
#
loop_
_entity_poly.entity_id
_entity_poly.type
_entity_poly.pdbx_seq_one_letter_code
_entity_poly.pdbx_strand_id
1 'polypeptide(L)'
;MLNKKSTFLQNVNNKKGQMALFVALIFQILFLFFAMVINVGLLVHHKINLQNSVDLAAYYGAMKQAENMNAIAHVNYQIRQSWKLLAWRYRMIGSAGEWDNHPFNKQTKQIDNSRGGDAEGYSSNADFKKMQDAPAFCITYIPFKPMPPGENTCKQMATYSGVQLFKTPPVIAAHQAFSKVIQNATKVMLNNALQRCRDFGAYNYIMLSKFMVTFNLDQRDRMNFIAGLSRASSLAPDDFYDIDGQKVSTGIKNTLLNNLTSANRSSLGESDVKIFNSLGADGCNSQGAADGQPAKWLNPVRIYPGFSYIDTICRGETGSSGASITPVGRELDGNPANFPHHMNDLDSDVQRDIRTLSQYIGYRGNLNDNYNFSMGVEKNPWCMGYVGVSAEAMPKIPFSPFGGVKLKARAFYKPFGGRIGPWYQERWSPGSERSNAGDKVDPLLPPRVTDLSALGNMNDAENKATRAANFSRFVGDKFGLKTLRMLAHYGKAIYQLDSKWQTDTMDSGIKDDMYQGDDSPNFAHWDDLPFNFGEGSGDVLAWDVKRDTPSMMRRLEIAGIAPDNFDMTYYSIDPDYYHNYYLRIRDGYLKGPGKDLNAPFRPDIGYHKGFKSGQNDLERYTIRDQMKVLKEGDLNLPIEDKFTFTVTDWANLLTSWAPKSLMDYSLDTENFGKCKAEPLGAKDNNPKPPNPGNCVVGGSTGYSVKMVSSQYLRSQELVLGGEAAGAGPLKNPPPSDDDF
;
A
#
# COMPACT_ATOMS: atom_id res chain seq x y z
N MET A 1 -45.04 38.12 -106.54
CA MET A 1 -45.78 37.62 -105.36
C MET A 1 -45.80 36.10 -105.44
N LEU A 2 -45.00 35.44 -104.60
CA LEU A 2 -45.43 34.62 -103.45
C LEU A 2 -45.83 33.18 -103.82
N ASN A 3 -44.95 32.21 -103.50
CA ASN A 3 -45.37 31.11 -102.61
C ASN A 3 -44.16 30.46 -101.89
N LYS A 4 -43.65 31.13 -100.85
CA LYS A 4 -42.72 30.58 -99.86
C LYS A 4 -43.48 29.88 -98.71
N LYS A 5 -44.21 28.79 -98.99
CA LYS A 5 -45.00 28.10 -97.95
C LYS A 5 -44.81 26.59 -97.80
N SER A 6 -43.87 25.97 -98.51
CA SER A 6 -43.73 24.50 -98.45
C SER A 6 -42.53 23.96 -97.67
N THR A 7 -41.53 24.79 -97.33
CA THR A 7 -40.30 24.31 -96.67
C THR A 7 -40.29 24.42 -95.13
N PHE A 8 -41.35 24.98 -94.52
CA PHE A 8 -41.45 25.09 -93.06
C PHE A 8 -42.11 23.87 -92.41
N LEU A 9 -43.08 23.23 -93.08
CA LEU A 9 -43.80 22.08 -92.53
C LEU A 9 -42.99 20.76 -92.51
N GLN A 10 -41.91 20.65 -93.29
CA GLN A 10 -41.02 19.50 -93.26
C GLN A 10 -40.05 19.51 -92.05
N ASN A 11 -39.79 20.67 -91.44
CA ASN A 11 -38.93 20.79 -90.26
C ASN A 11 -39.65 20.60 -88.91
N VAL A 12 -40.99 20.48 -88.91
CA VAL A 12 -41.78 20.31 -87.67
C VAL A 12 -41.94 18.83 -87.28
N ASN A 13 -41.78 17.89 -88.21
CA ASN A 13 -41.91 16.45 -87.96
C ASN A 13 -40.65 15.74 -87.46
N ASN A 14 -39.55 16.46 -87.23
CA ASN A 14 -38.30 15.89 -86.71
C ASN A 14 -38.07 16.13 -85.20
N LYS A 15 -39.15 16.20 -84.41
CA LYS A 15 -39.09 16.33 -82.94
C LYS A 15 -38.98 15.01 -82.17
N LYS A 16 -38.97 13.86 -82.86
CA LYS A 16 -38.94 12.51 -82.23
C LYS A 16 -37.65 12.14 -81.48
N GLY A 17 -36.63 13.01 -81.45
CA GLY A 17 -35.38 12.80 -80.69
C GLY A 17 -35.11 13.81 -79.57
N GLN A 18 -35.86 14.92 -79.48
CA GLN A 18 -35.57 15.99 -78.50
C GLN A 18 -35.85 15.55 -77.07
N MET A 19 -36.91 14.75 -76.86
CA MET A 19 -37.22 14.17 -75.55
C MET A 19 -36.16 13.14 -75.12
N ALA A 20 -35.61 12.37 -76.07
CA ALA A 20 -34.54 11.40 -75.79
C ALA A 20 -33.23 12.11 -75.38
N LEU A 21 -32.87 13.22 -76.04
CA LEU A 21 -31.73 14.06 -75.65
C LEU A 21 -31.91 14.69 -74.26
N PHE A 22 -33.12 15.16 -73.95
CA PHE A 22 -33.43 15.75 -72.66
C PHE A 22 -33.43 14.70 -71.52
N VAL A 23 -34.00 13.53 -71.77
CA VAL A 23 -33.96 12.40 -70.82
C VAL A 23 -32.54 11.90 -70.62
N ALA A 24 -31.72 11.80 -71.67
CA ALA A 24 -30.31 11.41 -71.55
C ALA A 24 -29.51 12.40 -70.67
N LEU A 25 -29.73 13.70 -70.86
CA LEU A 25 -29.10 14.75 -70.03
C LEU A 25 -29.55 14.69 -68.57
N ILE A 26 -30.85 14.56 -68.31
CA ILE A 26 -31.38 14.46 -66.94
C ILE A 26 -30.89 13.19 -66.27
N PHE A 27 -30.88 12.05 -66.98
CA PHE A 27 -30.43 10.78 -66.43
C PHE A 27 -28.95 10.86 -66.04
N GLN A 28 -28.11 11.53 -66.84
CA GLN A 28 -26.70 11.71 -66.53
C GLN A 28 -26.47 12.64 -65.33
N ILE A 29 -27.28 13.70 -65.18
CA ILE A 29 -27.25 14.58 -64.00
C ILE A 29 -27.71 13.83 -62.75
N LEU A 30 -28.82 13.08 -62.82
CA LEU A 30 -29.32 12.26 -61.71
C LEU A 30 -28.30 11.18 -61.31
N PHE A 31 -27.63 10.56 -62.28
CA PHE A 31 -26.59 9.58 -62.02
C PHE A 31 -25.38 10.20 -61.29
N LEU A 32 -24.96 11.41 -61.68
CA LEU A 32 -23.90 12.14 -60.97
C LEU A 32 -24.29 12.46 -59.52
N PHE A 33 -25.52 12.91 -59.28
CA PHE A 33 -26.02 13.13 -57.92
C PHE A 33 -26.08 11.84 -57.11
N PHE A 34 -26.54 10.75 -57.70
CA PHE A 34 -26.59 9.44 -57.04
C PHE A 34 -25.18 8.93 -56.68
N ALA A 35 -24.22 9.03 -57.60
CA ALA A 35 -22.83 8.68 -57.35
C ALA A 35 -22.20 9.55 -56.26
N MET A 36 -22.50 10.87 -56.24
CA MET A 36 -22.05 11.78 -55.20
C MET A 36 -22.59 11.40 -53.82
N VAL A 37 -23.89 11.13 -53.70
CA VAL A 37 -24.51 10.73 -52.42
C VAL A 37 -23.92 9.42 -51.90
N ILE A 38 -23.69 8.43 -52.77
CA ILE A 38 -23.03 7.17 -52.39
C ILE A 38 -21.60 7.42 -51.91
N ASN A 39 -20.83 8.23 -52.64
CA ASN A 39 -19.44 8.54 -52.25
C ASN A 39 -19.38 9.22 -50.89
N VAL A 40 -20.25 10.21 -50.62
CA VAL A 40 -20.33 10.90 -49.34
C VAL A 40 -20.76 9.92 -48.24
N GLY A 41 -21.76 9.08 -48.49
CA GLY A 41 -22.22 8.06 -47.55
C GLY A 41 -21.12 7.07 -47.16
N LEU A 42 -20.38 6.55 -48.15
CA LEU A 42 -19.24 5.66 -47.91
C LEU A 42 -18.10 6.37 -47.18
N LEU A 43 -17.79 7.61 -47.53
CA LEU A 43 -16.75 8.40 -46.87
C LEU A 43 -17.07 8.63 -45.39
N VAL A 44 -18.30 9.05 -45.09
CA VAL A 44 -18.76 9.24 -43.70
C VAL A 44 -18.72 7.92 -42.93
N HIS A 45 -19.19 6.83 -43.53
CA HIS A 45 -19.15 5.50 -42.92
C HIS A 45 -17.71 5.05 -42.61
N HIS A 46 -16.78 5.18 -43.57
CA HIS A 46 -15.38 4.84 -43.37
C HIS A 46 -14.70 5.73 -42.32
N LYS A 47 -15.06 7.01 -42.26
CA LYS A 47 -14.56 7.94 -41.25
C LYS A 47 -15.05 7.58 -39.84
N ILE A 48 -16.34 7.28 -39.67
CA ILE A 48 -16.90 6.85 -38.39
C ILE A 48 -16.28 5.52 -37.95
N ASN A 49 -16.15 4.56 -38.87
CA ASN A 49 -15.50 3.29 -38.58
C ASN A 49 -14.04 3.48 -38.13
N LEU A 50 -13.26 4.29 -38.84
CA LEU A 50 -11.88 4.59 -38.46
C LEU A 50 -11.80 5.22 -37.07
N GLN A 51 -12.68 6.19 -36.78
CA GLN A 51 -12.74 6.85 -35.48
C GLN A 51 -13.08 5.87 -34.35
N ASN A 52 -14.15 5.09 -34.50
CA ASN A 52 -14.56 4.10 -33.50
C ASN A 52 -13.46 3.06 -33.23
N SER A 53 -12.75 2.61 -34.28
CA SER A 53 -11.66 1.64 -34.11
C SER A 53 -10.45 2.25 -33.38
N VAL A 54 -10.11 3.52 -33.66
CA VAL A 54 -9.07 4.25 -32.94
C VAL A 54 -9.46 4.51 -31.48
N ASP A 55 -10.73 4.84 -31.23
CA ASP A 55 -11.26 5.02 -29.88
C ASP A 55 -11.15 3.72 -29.06
N LEU A 56 -11.55 2.58 -29.62
CA LEU A 56 -11.42 1.28 -28.96
C LEU A 56 -9.96 0.89 -28.70
N ALA A 57 -9.06 1.18 -29.66
CA ALA A 57 -7.65 0.89 -29.51
C ALA A 57 -6.98 1.75 -28.41
N ALA A 58 -7.31 3.04 -28.36
CA ALA A 58 -6.83 3.94 -27.29
C ALA A 58 -7.42 3.58 -25.93
N TYR A 59 -8.70 3.19 -25.88
CA TYR A 59 -9.36 2.69 -24.67
C TYR A 59 -8.66 1.43 -24.14
N TYR A 60 -8.34 0.46 -25.01
CA TYR A 60 -7.58 -0.74 -24.63
C TYR A 60 -6.22 -0.38 -24.02
N GLY A 61 -5.46 0.52 -24.65
CA GLY A 61 -4.17 0.97 -24.13
C GLY A 61 -4.29 1.64 -22.76
N ALA A 62 -5.25 2.54 -22.59
CA ALA A 62 -5.51 3.21 -21.31
C ALA A 62 -5.99 2.23 -20.23
N MET A 63 -6.75 1.19 -20.60
CA MET A 63 -7.16 0.12 -19.69
C MET A 63 -5.95 -0.65 -19.16
N LYS A 64 -5.03 -1.05 -20.04
CA LYS A 64 -3.78 -1.73 -19.63
C LYS A 64 -2.89 -0.84 -18.75
N GLN A 65 -2.83 0.46 -19.05
CA GLN A 65 -2.14 1.42 -18.19
C GLN A 65 -2.81 1.54 -16.81
N ALA A 66 -4.16 1.54 -16.75
CA ALA A 66 -4.92 1.55 -15.51
C ALA A 66 -4.69 0.27 -14.67
N GLU A 67 -4.60 -0.90 -15.29
CA GLU A 67 -4.26 -2.17 -14.61
C GLU A 67 -2.90 -2.08 -13.90
N ASN A 68 -1.86 -1.59 -14.60
CA ASN A 68 -0.54 -1.39 -14.01
C ASN A 68 -0.58 -0.42 -12.83
N MET A 69 -1.32 0.69 -12.97
CA MET A 69 -1.46 1.69 -11.92
C MET A 69 -2.24 1.16 -10.71
N ASN A 70 -3.23 0.28 -10.91
CA ASN A 70 -3.96 -0.40 -9.82
C ASN A 70 -3.05 -1.36 -9.05
N ALA A 71 -2.23 -2.13 -9.77
CA ALA A 71 -1.27 -3.03 -9.14
C ALA A 71 -0.27 -2.24 -8.28
N ILE A 72 0.26 -1.11 -8.79
CA ILE A 72 1.14 -0.21 -8.04
C ILE A 72 0.41 0.39 -6.84
N ALA A 73 -0.82 0.89 -7.02
CA ALA A 73 -1.61 1.51 -5.96
C ALA A 73 -1.82 0.57 -4.77
N HIS A 74 -2.20 -0.68 -5.05
CA HIS A 74 -2.44 -1.67 -4.01
C HIS A 74 -1.14 -2.11 -3.32
N VAL A 75 -0.04 -2.33 -4.06
CA VAL A 75 1.25 -2.63 -3.42
C VAL A 75 1.76 -1.46 -2.57
N ASN A 76 1.46 -0.23 -2.97
CA ASN A 76 1.74 0.95 -2.17
C ASN A 76 0.94 0.97 -0.84
N TYR A 77 -0.30 0.51 -0.87
CA TYR A 77 -1.10 0.28 0.34
C TYR A 77 -0.50 -0.83 1.22
N GLN A 78 0.01 -1.91 0.64
CA GLN A 78 0.68 -2.96 1.41
C GLN A 78 1.91 -2.44 2.17
N ILE A 79 2.67 -1.49 1.61
CA ILE A 79 3.77 -0.82 2.34
C ILE A 79 3.23 -0.05 3.56
N ARG A 80 2.07 0.62 3.40
CA ARG A 80 1.36 1.26 4.51
C ARG A 80 0.92 0.24 5.56
N GLN A 81 0.41 -0.94 5.17
CA GLN A 81 0.07 -1.99 6.13
C GLN A 81 1.30 -2.48 6.92
N SER A 82 2.45 -2.64 6.26
CA SER A 82 3.71 -2.99 6.95
C SER A 82 4.14 -1.91 7.94
N TRP A 83 3.94 -0.63 7.63
CA TRP A 83 4.16 0.47 8.57
C TRP A 83 3.18 0.42 9.75
N LYS A 84 1.89 0.17 9.48
CA LYS A 84 0.86 -0.02 10.53
C LYS A 84 1.27 -1.16 11.47
N LEU A 85 1.74 -2.28 10.92
CA LEU A 85 2.20 -3.43 11.71
C LEU A 85 3.36 -3.05 12.63
N LEU A 86 4.39 -2.40 12.10
CA LEU A 86 5.56 -1.97 12.88
C LEU A 86 5.15 -0.97 13.98
N ALA A 87 4.36 0.04 13.64
CA ALA A 87 3.88 1.04 14.59
C ALA A 87 2.98 0.42 15.67
N TRP A 88 2.12 -0.52 15.30
CA TRP A 88 1.25 -1.26 16.21
C TRP A 88 2.07 -2.15 17.14
N ARG A 89 3.01 -2.95 16.65
CA ARG A 89 3.92 -3.76 17.48
C ARG A 89 4.72 -2.87 18.43
N TYR A 90 5.23 -1.75 17.94
CA TYR A 90 5.99 -0.81 18.74
C TYR A 90 5.18 -0.20 19.88
N ARG A 91 3.97 0.30 19.58
CA ARG A 91 3.15 1.04 20.55
C ARG A 91 2.25 0.15 21.39
N MET A 92 1.56 -0.84 20.82
CA MET A 92 0.61 -1.68 21.54
C MET A 92 1.32 -2.77 22.32
N ILE A 93 2.08 -3.64 21.64
CA ILE A 93 2.84 -4.70 22.31
C ILE A 93 3.91 -4.08 23.21
N GLY A 94 4.67 -3.12 22.69
CA GLY A 94 5.80 -2.55 23.41
C GLY A 94 5.44 -1.73 24.65
N SER A 95 4.19 -1.31 24.84
CA SER A 95 3.76 -0.52 26.01
C SER A 95 2.78 -1.22 26.95
N ALA A 96 2.17 -2.33 26.53
CA ALA A 96 1.15 -3.00 27.35
C ALA A 96 1.71 -3.54 28.68
N GLY A 97 3.03 -3.72 28.79
CA GLY A 97 3.73 -4.07 30.02
C GLY A 97 3.73 -2.99 31.11
N GLU A 98 3.52 -1.72 30.77
CA GLU A 98 3.40 -0.64 31.77
C GLU A 98 2.25 -0.98 32.72
N TRP A 99 2.56 -1.00 34.01
CA TRP A 99 1.63 -1.53 35.01
C TRP A 99 0.95 -0.41 35.78
N ASP A 100 1.73 0.59 36.20
CA ASP A 100 1.27 1.57 37.18
C ASP A 100 0.44 2.67 36.53
N ASN A 101 0.74 3.06 35.29
CA ASN A 101 0.11 4.20 34.60
C ASN A 101 -0.73 3.82 33.38
N HIS A 102 -0.69 2.57 32.94
CA HIS A 102 -1.39 2.14 31.73
C HIS A 102 -2.92 2.21 31.92
N PRO A 103 -3.69 2.58 30.88
CA PRO A 103 -5.14 2.78 31.00
C PRO A 103 -5.95 1.49 31.17
N PHE A 104 -5.42 0.34 30.76
CA PHE A 104 -5.90 -0.97 31.22
C PHE A 104 -5.24 -1.33 32.55
N ASN A 105 -6.06 -1.48 33.60
CA ASN A 105 -5.64 -1.88 34.95
C ASN A 105 -5.56 -3.41 35.04
N LYS A 106 -4.36 -3.91 35.28
CA LYS A 106 -4.07 -5.34 35.29
C LYS A 106 -4.57 -6.04 36.55
N GLN A 107 -4.66 -5.32 37.67
CA GLN A 107 -5.13 -5.85 38.94
C GLN A 107 -6.65 -6.05 38.95
N THR A 108 -7.39 -5.05 38.46
CA THR A 108 -8.86 -5.13 38.38
C THR A 108 -9.35 -5.79 37.08
N LYS A 109 -8.44 -5.99 36.11
CA LYS A 109 -8.73 -6.47 34.75
C LYS A 109 -9.78 -5.62 34.04
N GLN A 110 -9.83 -4.33 34.36
CA GLN A 110 -10.77 -3.38 33.78
C GLN A 110 -10.05 -2.19 33.14
N ILE A 111 -10.76 -1.51 32.23
CA ILE A 111 -10.31 -0.24 31.68
C ILE A 111 -10.52 0.83 32.75
N ASP A 112 -9.46 1.55 33.08
CA ASP A 112 -9.45 2.60 34.10
C ASP A 112 -10.01 3.90 33.52
N ASN A 113 -11.33 4.04 33.61
CA ASN A 113 -12.03 5.26 33.19
C ASN A 113 -11.66 6.49 34.04
N SER A 114 -11.18 6.31 35.28
CA SER A 114 -10.74 7.44 36.13
C SER A 114 -9.51 8.15 35.56
N ARG A 115 -8.74 7.44 34.73
CA ARG A 115 -7.57 7.96 34.00
C ARG A 115 -7.90 8.32 32.55
N GLY A 116 -9.17 8.33 32.18
CA GLY A 116 -9.61 8.56 30.80
C GLY A 116 -9.29 7.39 29.87
N GLY A 117 -9.22 6.16 30.38
CA GLY A 117 -8.80 4.97 29.62
C GLY A 117 -9.62 4.67 28.36
N ASP A 118 -10.75 5.34 28.15
CA ASP A 118 -11.59 5.22 26.95
C ASP A 118 -11.71 6.53 26.14
N ALA A 119 -10.87 7.53 26.43
CA ALA A 119 -10.89 8.83 25.78
C ALA A 119 -10.04 8.87 24.50
N GLU A 120 -10.52 9.63 23.52
CA GLU A 120 -9.74 10.07 22.36
C GLU A 120 -8.84 11.24 22.79
N GLY A 121 -7.65 10.93 23.29
CA GLY A 121 -6.70 11.96 23.72
C GLY A 121 -5.52 11.45 24.55
N TYR A 122 -4.88 12.40 25.23
CA TYR A 122 -3.74 12.17 26.13
C TYR A 122 -4.16 11.97 27.57
N SER A 123 -3.28 11.33 28.33
CA SER A 123 -3.36 11.32 29.79
C SER A 123 -3.11 12.71 30.37
N SER A 124 -3.82 13.00 31.46
CA SER A 124 -3.55 14.14 32.33
C SER A 124 -2.25 13.95 33.15
N ASN A 125 -1.76 12.71 33.28
CA ASN A 125 -0.47 12.43 33.89
C ASN A 125 0.68 12.79 32.93
N ALA A 126 1.54 13.72 33.35
CA ALA A 126 2.63 14.24 32.52
C ALA A 126 3.66 13.17 32.10
N ASP A 127 3.98 12.21 32.96
CA ASP A 127 4.97 11.18 32.66
C ASP A 127 4.40 10.12 31.71
N PHE A 128 3.14 9.73 31.91
CA PHE A 128 2.46 8.86 30.96
C PHE A 128 2.25 9.56 29.61
N LYS A 129 1.96 10.87 29.59
CA LYS A 129 1.88 11.63 28.34
C LYS A 129 3.20 11.59 27.56
N LYS A 130 4.35 11.75 28.22
CA LYS A 130 5.67 11.62 27.57
C LYS A 130 5.85 10.22 26.96
N MET A 131 5.41 9.18 27.68
CA MET A 131 5.41 7.81 27.19
C MET A 131 4.44 7.63 26.00
N GLN A 132 3.28 8.27 26.00
CA GLN A 132 2.35 8.25 24.86
C GLN A 132 2.95 8.92 23.62
N ASP A 133 3.64 10.05 23.78
CA ASP A 133 4.26 10.74 22.66
C ASP A 133 5.39 9.90 22.05
N ALA A 134 6.29 9.41 22.90
CA ALA A 134 7.44 8.60 22.48
C ALA A 134 7.72 7.46 23.46
N PRO A 135 7.01 6.31 23.31
CA PRO A 135 7.22 5.18 24.19
C PRO A 135 8.59 4.57 23.93
N ALA A 136 9.14 3.88 24.91
CA ALA A 136 10.19 2.91 24.69
C ALA A 136 9.55 1.52 24.62
N PHE A 137 10.03 0.66 23.74
CA PHE A 137 9.55 -0.70 23.57
C PHE A 137 10.01 -1.59 24.72
N CYS A 138 9.09 -2.33 25.33
CA CYS A 138 9.37 -3.34 26.33
C CYS A 138 8.37 -4.49 26.17
N ILE A 139 8.88 -5.71 25.97
CA ILE A 139 8.05 -6.91 25.76
C ILE A 139 8.24 -7.96 26.87
N THR A 140 9.13 -7.69 27.81
CA THR A 140 9.51 -8.57 28.92
C THR A 140 8.55 -8.45 30.13
N TYR A 141 7.27 -8.77 29.90
CA TYR A 141 6.18 -8.68 30.88
C TYR A 141 5.18 -9.85 30.77
N ILE A 142 4.53 -10.22 31.88
CA ILE A 142 3.41 -11.18 31.86
C ILE A 142 2.20 -10.64 31.07
N PRO A 143 1.55 -11.41 30.18
CA PRO A 143 1.63 -12.87 30.06
C PRO A 143 2.55 -13.41 28.95
N PHE A 144 3.52 -12.63 28.44
CA PHE A 144 4.41 -13.14 27.38
C PHE A 144 5.20 -14.36 27.85
N LYS A 145 5.21 -15.44 27.07
CA LYS A 145 5.99 -16.65 27.38
C LYS A 145 7.37 -16.60 26.71
N PRO A 146 8.44 -17.07 27.40
CA PRO A 146 8.44 -17.75 28.69
C PRO A 146 8.76 -16.80 29.87
N MET A 147 8.03 -15.70 30.06
CA MET A 147 8.20 -14.88 31.27
C MET A 147 7.78 -15.65 32.52
N PRO A 148 8.59 -15.62 33.59
CA PRO A 148 8.24 -16.23 34.86
C PRO A 148 6.99 -15.59 35.49
N PRO A 149 6.18 -16.35 36.26
CA PRO A 149 4.99 -15.80 36.91
C PRO A 149 5.34 -14.62 37.83
N GLY A 150 4.54 -13.56 37.74
CA GLY A 150 4.71 -12.36 38.55
C GLY A 150 5.90 -11.47 38.15
N GLU A 151 6.65 -11.82 37.10
CA GLU A 151 7.78 -11.02 36.62
C GLU A 151 7.33 -10.02 35.53
N ASN A 152 7.49 -8.74 35.81
CA ASN A 152 7.23 -7.67 34.86
C ASN A 152 8.34 -6.61 34.97
N THR A 153 9.24 -6.61 33.99
CA THR A 153 10.36 -5.65 33.93
C THR A 153 9.95 -4.34 33.26
N CYS A 154 8.80 -4.35 32.59
CA CYS A 154 8.16 -3.22 31.94
C CYS A 154 7.20 -2.47 32.89
N LYS A 155 7.26 -2.73 34.21
CA LYS A 155 6.28 -2.22 35.17
C LYS A 155 6.18 -0.70 35.21
N GLN A 156 7.33 -0.01 35.12
CA GLN A 156 7.48 1.44 35.38
C GLN A 156 8.20 2.15 34.22
N MET A 157 7.72 1.94 33.00
CA MET A 157 8.25 2.54 31.77
C MET A 157 8.02 4.05 31.69
N ALA A 158 6.93 4.56 32.29
CA ALA A 158 6.64 5.99 32.26
C ALA A 158 7.63 6.81 33.10
N THR A 159 8.08 6.26 34.24
CA THR A 159 8.91 6.98 35.23
C THR A 159 10.36 6.52 35.26
N TYR A 160 10.70 5.38 34.63
CA TYR A 160 12.02 4.75 34.72
C TYR A 160 12.50 4.53 36.17
N SER A 161 11.55 4.23 37.07
CA SER A 161 11.83 3.94 38.47
C SER A 161 12.71 2.69 38.62
N GLY A 162 13.81 2.80 39.35
CA GLY A 162 14.63 1.64 39.69
C GLY A 162 14.06 0.81 40.85
N VAL A 163 14.34 -0.49 40.86
CA VAL A 163 14.02 -1.42 41.94
C VAL A 163 15.27 -1.67 42.78
N GLN A 164 15.17 -1.45 44.09
CA GLN A 164 16.21 -1.84 45.05
C GLN A 164 16.02 -3.32 45.43
N LEU A 165 17.06 -4.12 45.26
CA LEU A 165 17.03 -5.54 45.61
C LEU A 165 17.25 -5.73 47.12
N PHE A 166 16.75 -6.85 47.65
CA PHE A 166 16.86 -7.17 49.07
C PHE A 166 18.32 -7.34 49.51
N LYS A 167 18.62 -6.97 50.76
CA LYS A 167 19.96 -7.10 51.35
C LYS A 167 20.14 -8.51 51.91
N THR A 168 21.34 -9.08 51.75
CA THR A 168 21.67 -10.33 52.45
C THR A 168 21.72 -10.03 53.95
N PRO A 169 20.93 -10.72 54.80
CA PRO A 169 20.91 -10.45 56.24
C PRO A 169 22.29 -10.73 56.85
N PRO A 170 22.81 -9.87 57.76
CA PRO A 170 24.12 -10.08 58.38
C PRO A 170 24.12 -11.32 59.29
N VAL A 171 25.20 -12.13 59.27
CA VAL A 171 25.35 -13.24 60.23
C VAL A 171 25.73 -12.65 61.59
N ILE A 172 24.82 -12.72 62.56
CA ILE A 172 25.10 -12.23 63.93
C ILE A 172 25.72 -13.33 64.81
N ALA A 173 25.64 -14.62 64.41
CA ALA A 173 26.37 -15.71 65.08
C ALA A 173 26.60 -16.90 64.14
N ALA A 174 27.84 -17.41 64.08
CA ALA A 174 28.27 -18.49 63.17
C ALA A 174 27.74 -19.90 63.53
N HIS A 175 26.87 -20.03 64.55
CA HIS A 175 26.49 -21.30 65.16
C HIS A 175 25.10 -21.86 64.80
N GLN A 176 24.36 -21.26 63.86
CA GLN A 176 23.09 -21.85 63.42
C GLN A 176 23.12 -22.17 61.92
N ALA A 177 22.98 -23.46 61.60
CA ALA A 177 22.88 -23.96 60.23
C ALA A 177 21.79 -23.24 59.42
N PHE A 178 20.72 -22.81 60.09
CA PHE A 178 19.62 -22.04 59.53
C PHE A 178 20.05 -20.69 58.92
N SER A 179 20.93 -19.94 59.59
CA SER A 179 21.41 -18.64 59.11
C SER A 179 22.23 -18.76 57.82
N LYS A 180 23.02 -19.83 57.69
CA LYS A 180 23.78 -20.13 56.45
C LYS A 180 22.85 -20.55 55.31
N VAL A 181 21.80 -21.31 55.59
CA VAL A 181 20.80 -21.74 54.60
C VAL A 181 20.04 -20.53 54.04
N ILE A 182 19.55 -19.62 54.90
CA ILE A 182 18.88 -18.39 54.46
C ILE A 182 19.82 -17.54 53.61
N GLN A 183 21.06 -17.33 54.05
CA GLN A 183 22.02 -16.54 53.27
C GLN A 183 22.32 -17.15 51.90
N ASN A 184 22.47 -18.46 51.81
CA ASN A 184 22.70 -19.13 50.52
C ASN A 184 21.48 -19.01 49.61
N ALA A 185 20.26 -19.19 50.14
CA ALA A 185 19.03 -19.01 49.39
C ALA A 185 18.88 -17.55 48.90
N THR A 186 19.15 -16.56 49.75
CA THR A 186 19.13 -15.12 49.39
C THR A 186 20.16 -14.81 48.31
N LYS A 187 21.37 -15.37 48.38
CA LYS A 187 22.40 -15.20 47.34
C LYS A 187 21.96 -15.79 46.00
N VAL A 188 21.37 -16.99 45.99
CA VAL A 188 20.86 -17.62 44.75
C VAL A 188 19.75 -16.78 44.13
N MET A 189 18.81 -16.27 44.94
CA MET A 189 17.74 -15.39 44.45
C MET A 189 18.29 -14.08 43.88
N LEU A 190 19.28 -13.47 44.55
CA LEU A 190 19.93 -12.25 44.06
C LEU A 190 20.66 -12.50 42.73
N ASN A 191 21.35 -13.63 42.62
CA ASN A 191 22.09 -14.00 41.41
C ASN A 191 21.15 -14.24 40.23
N ASN A 192 20.04 -14.95 40.46
CA ASN A 192 19.03 -15.16 39.42
C ASN A 192 18.39 -13.85 38.97
N ALA A 193 18.10 -12.93 39.91
CA ALA A 193 17.55 -11.61 39.58
C ALA A 193 18.56 -10.75 38.78
N LEU A 194 19.84 -10.75 39.17
CA LEU A 194 20.88 -10.01 38.45
C LEU A 194 21.20 -10.63 37.09
N GLN A 195 21.17 -11.96 36.96
CA GLN A 195 21.35 -12.63 35.68
C GLN A 195 20.22 -12.28 34.72
N ARG A 196 18.95 -12.43 35.14
CA ARG A 196 17.79 -12.04 34.33
C ARG A 196 17.80 -10.57 33.97
N CYS A 197 18.19 -9.71 34.92
CA CYS A 197 18.35 -8.28 34.69
C CYS A 197 19.29 -7.97 33.52
N ARG A 198 20.35 -8.76 33.32
CA ARG A 198 21.30 -8.58 32.22
C ARG A 198 20.69 -8.97 30.87
N ASP A 199 19.78 -9.94 30.85
CA ASP A 199 19.18 -10.47 29.63
C ASP A 199 18.04 -9.58 29.08
N PHE A 200 17.29 -8.88 29.93
CA PHE A 200 16.07 -8.17 29.51
C PHE A 200 16.29 -7.09 28.44
N GLY A 201 17.33 -6.27 28.59
CA GLY A 201 17.69 -5.28 27.58
C GLY A 201 17.97 -5.91 26.21
N ALA A 202 18.59 -7.09 26.20
CA ALA A 202 18.88 -7.84 24.98
C ALA A 202 17.61 -8.36 24.30
N TYR A 203 16.66 -8.92 25.06
CA TYR A 203 15.38 -9.36 24.51
C TYR A 203 14.59 -8.22 23.87
N ASN A 204 14.52 -7.06 24.54
CA ASN A 204 13.83 -5.88 23.99
C ASN A 204 14.53 -5.36 22.72
N TYR A 205 15.87 -5.31 22.71
CA TYR A 205 16.65 -4.94 21.53
C TYR A 205 16.39 -5.89 20.36
N ILE A 206 16.56 -7.20 20.59
CA ILE A 206 16.43 -8.23 19.54
C ILE A 206 15.03 -8.23 18.96
N MET A 207 13.99 -8.23 19.81
CA MET A 207 12.61 -8.32 19.32
C MET A 207 12.21 -7.08 18.51
N LEU A 208 12.53 -5.88 18.99
CA LEU A 208 12.27 -4.66 18.24
C LEU A 208 13.07 -4.60 16.93
N SER A 209 14.32 -5.06 16.97
CA SER A 209 15.17 -5.19 15.78
C SER A 209 14.56 -6.15 14.76
N LYS A 210 14.05 -7.32 15.18
CA LYS A 210 13.35 -8.27 14.30
C LYS A 210 12.19 -7.58 13.59
N PHE A 211 11.34 -6.85 14.31
CA PHE A 211 10.20 -6.14 13.71
C PHE A 211 10.63 -5.08 12.70
N MET A 212 11.64 -4.29 13.05
CA MET A 212 12.11 -3.20 12.21
C MET A 212 12.84 -3.70 10.96
N VAL A 213 13.71 -4.72 11.09
CA VAL A 213 14.41 -5.33 9.95
C VAL A 213 13.42 -6.03 9.03
N THR A 214 12.39 -6.70 9.57
CA THR A 214 11.29 -7.28 8.78
C THR A 214 10.58 -6.22 7.96
N PHE A 215 10.23 -5.08 8.58
CA PHE A 215 9.63 -3.96 7.85
C PHE A 215 10.53 -3.46 6.72
N ASN A 216 11.82 -3.24 6.98
CA ASN A 216 12.77 -2.76 5.97
C ASN A 216 12.88 -3.73 4.79
N LEU A 217 12.91 -5.04 5.05
CA LEU A 217 12.94 -6.07 4.02
C LEU A 217 11.64 -6.12 3.21
N ASP A 218 10.48 -6.09 3.87
CA ASP A 218 9.19 -6.15 3.16
C ASP A 218 8.94 -4.89 2.33
N GLN A 219 9.21 -3.71 2.90
CA GLN A 219 9.11 -2.45 2.19
C GLN A 219 10.12 -2.36 1.04
N ARG A 220 11.35 -2.88 1.18
CA ARG A 220 12.33 -2.96 0.09
C ARG A 220 11.77 -3.77 -1.08
N ASP A 221 11.26 -4.96 -0.81
CA ASP A 221 10.75 -5.87 -1.85
C ASP A 221 9.60 -5.24 -2.63
N ARG A 222 8.65 -4.63 -1.90
CA ARG A 222 7.50 -3.94 -2.49
C ARG A 222 7.92 -2.69 -3.27
N MET A 223 8.89 -1.92 -2.79
CA MET A 223 9.46 -0.78 -3.51
C MET A 223 10.19 -1.19 -4.78
N ASN A 224 10.96 -2.29 -4.75
CA ASN A 224 11.62 -2.85 -5.94
C ASN A 224 10.59 -3.26 -7.01
N PHE A 225 9.49 -3.89 -6.60
CA PHE A 225 8.38 -4.20 -7.50
C PHE A 225 7.75 -2.95 -8.12
N ILE A 226 7.40 -1.94 -7.30
CA ILE A 226 6.85 -0.67 -7.77
C ILE A 226 7.82 -0.01 -8.76
N ALA A 227 9.12 -0.01 -8.47
CA ALA A 227 10.14 0.54 -9.34
C ALA A 227 10.20 -0.21 -10.69
N GLY A 228 10.20 -1.55 -10.66
CA GLY A 228 10.18 -2.38 -11.86
C GLY A 228 8.97 -2.13 -12.74
N LEU A 229 7.76 -2.25 -12.17
CA LEU A 229 6.52 -2.12 -12.94
C LEU A 229 6.30 -0.69 -13.45
N SER A 230 6.66 0.33 -12.66
CA SER A 230 6.57 1.73 -13.11
C SER A 230 7.53 2.03 -14.26
N ARG A 231 8.76 1.51 -14.23
CA ARG A 231 9.72 1.60 -15.36
C ARG A 231 9.20 0.88 -16.60
N ALA A 232 8.66 -0.33 -16.43
CA ALA A 232 8.09 -1.10 -17.54
C ALA A 232 6.87 -0.41 -18.18
N SER A 233 6.10 0.34 -17.38
CA SER A 233 4.98 1.19 -17.82
C SER A 233 5.43 2.48 -18.51
N SER A 234 6.70 2.86 -18.34
CA SER A 234 7.31 4.13 -18.75
C SER A 234 8.49 3.96 -19.70
N LEU A 235 8.62 2.80 -20.34
CA LEU A 235 9.80 2.42 -21.12
C LEU A 235 10.04 3.36 -22.30
N ALA A 236 8.99 3.62 -23.08
CA ALA A 236 9.07 4.43 -24.29
C ALA A 236 7.77 5.20 -24.54
N PRO A 237 7.81 6.30 -25.32
CA PRO A 237 6.62 7.07 -25.68
C PRO A 237 5.67 6.31 -26.62
N ASP A 238 6.06 5.20 -27.23
CA ASP A 238 5.27 4.45 -28.22
C ASP A 238 4.81 3.07 -27.72
N ASP A 239 5.36 2.58 -26.60
CA ASP A 239 5.01 1.26 -26.06
C ASP A 239 5.29 1.14 -24.55
N PHE A 240 4.67 0.14 -23.94
CA PHE A 240 4.93 -0.29 -22.56
C PHE A 240 4.47 -1.74 -22.34
N TYR A 241 4.89 -2.33 -21.22
CA TYR A 241 4.47 -3.68 -20.82
C TYR A 241 3.28 -3.63 -19.87
N ASP A 242 2.34 -4.56 -20.01
CA ASP A 242 1.28 -4.79 -19.03
C ASP A 242 1.69 -5.78 -17.93
N ILE A 243 0.80 -5.99 -16.95
CA ILE A 243 1.00 -6.97 -15.85
C ILE A 243 1.07 -8.43 -16.32
N ASP A 244 0.63 -8.74 -17.54
CA ASP A 244 0.77 -10.06 -18.14
C ASP A 244 2.15 -10.23 -18.84
N GLY A 245 2.97 -9.16 -18.84
CA GLY A 245 4.29 -9.15 -19.47
C GLY A 245 4.26 -8.95 -20.99
N GLN A 246 3.12 -8.53 -21.55
CA GLN A 246 2.94 -8.34 -22.99
C GLN A 246 3.12 -6.88 -23.39
N LYS A 247 3.60 -6.65 -24.61
CA LYS A 247 3.67 -5.31 -25.21
C LYS A 247 2.27 -4.80 -25.53
N VAL A 248 1.90 -3.67 -24.95
CA VAL A 248 0.56 -3.09 -25.13
C VAL A 248 0.36 -2.58 -26.56
N SER A 249 1.42 -2.10 -27.22
CA SER A 249 1.37 -1.69 -28.63
C SER A 249 0.80 -2.75 -29.56
N THR A 250 1.11 -4.03 -29.30
CA THR A 250 0.61 -5.16 -30.10
C THR A 250 -0.88 -5.35 -29.90
N GLY A 251 -1.36 -5.26 -28.65
CA GLY A 251 -2.78 -5.31 -28.34
C GLY A 251 -3.56 -4.13 -28.92
N ILE A 252 -2.99 -2.92 -28.91
CA ILE A 252 -3.57 -1.72 -29.54
C ILE A 252 -3.72 -1.93 -31.05
N LYS A 253 -2.66 -2.36 -31.74
CA LYS A 253 -2.68 -2.65 -33.18
C LYS A 253 -3.70 -3.72 -33.54
N ASN A 254 -3.75 -4.82 -32.79
CA ASN A 254 -4.72 -5.89 -33.01
C ASN A 254 -6.17 -5.41 -32.79
N THR A 255 -6.41 -4.62 -31.74
CA THR A 255 -7.73 -4.04 -31.47
C THR A 255 -8.18 -3.11 -32.58
N LEU A 256 -7.27 -2.26 -33.10
CA LEU A 256 -7.55 -1.39 -34.23
C LEU A 256 -7.92 -2.21 -35.48
N LEU A 257 -7.05 -3.14 -35.89
CA LEU A 257 -7.19 -3.92 -37.13
C LEU A 257 -8.45 -4.81 -37.14
N ASN A 258 -8.84 -5.35 -35.99
CA ASN A 258 -10.01 -6.23 -35.88
C ASN A 258 -11.34 -5.48 -35.97
N ASN A 259 -11.34 -4.15 -35.75
CA ASN A 259 -12.54 -3.32 -35.80
C ASN A 259 -12.66 -2.48 -37.09
N LEU A 260 -11.64 -2.50 -37.96
CA LEU A 260 -11.67 -1.78 -39.23
C LEU A 260 -12.49 -2.51 -40.31
N THR A 261 -13.21 -1.73 -41.12
CA THR A 261 -13.79 -2.20 -42.38
C THR A 261 -12.70 -2.67 -43.34
N SER A 262 -13.03 -3.62 -44.22
CA SER A 262 -12.08 -4.16 -45.22
C SER A 262 -11.42 -3.07 -46.06
N ALA A 263 -12.18 -2.04 -46.48
CA ALA A 263 -11.67 -0.92 -47.25
C ALA A 263 -10.59 -0.13 -46.49
N ASN A 264 -10.87 0.26 -45.23
CA ASN A 264 -9.89 0.96 -44.39
C ASN A 264 -8.67 0.08 -44.11
N ARG A 265 -8.89 -1.20 -43.75
CA ARG A 265 -7.83 -2.16 -43.42
C ARG A 265 -6.88 -2.40 -44.59
N SER A 266 -7.39 -2.47 -45.81
CA SER A 266 -6.58 -2.67 -47.02
C SER A 266 -5.71 -1.46 -47.39
N SER A 267 -6.03 -0.29 -46.84
CA SER A 267 -5.35 0.98 -47.10
C SER A 267 -4.44 1.45 -45.97
N LEU A 268 -4.38 0.70 -44.86
CA LEU A 268 -3.65 1.07 -43.65
C LEU A 268 -2.25 0.44 -43.70
N GLY A 269 -1.21 1.24 -43.83
CA GLY A 269 0.18 0.83 -43.65
C GLY A 269 0.59 0.80 -42.17
N GLU A 270 1.68 0.11 -41.85
CA GLU A 270 2.17 0.05 -40.46
C GLU A 270 2.69 1.42 -39.96
N SER A 271 3.22 2.26 -40.86
CA SER A 271 3.63 3.64 -40.57
C SER A 271 2.46 4.59 -40.29
N ASP A 272 1.24 4.17 -40.61
CA ASP A 272 0.06 5.02 -40.56
C ASP A 272 -0.65 4.94 -39.20
N VAL A 273 -0.13 4.13 -38.26
CA VAL A 273 -0.61 4.01 -36.89
C VAL A 273 0.43 4.57 -35.93
N LYS A 274 0.07 5.61 -35.18
CA LYS A 274 0.92 6.18 -34.13
C LYS A 274 0.31 5.90 -32.76
N ILE A 275 1.15 5.51 -31.82
CA ILE A 275 0.79 5.26 -30.43
C ILE A 275 1.56 6.23 -29.57
N PHE A 276 0.91 6.75 -28.52
CA PHE A 276 1.54 7.63 -27.56
C PHE A 276 1.22 7.19 -26.12
N ASN A 277 2.22 6.66 -25.43
CA ASN A 277 2.22 6.41 -23.99
C ASN A 277 2.77 7.64 -23.26
N SER A 278 1.89 8.36 -22.57
CA SER A 278 2.28 9.59 -21.87
C SER A 278 3.27 9.36 -20.72
N LEU A 279 3.28 8.17 -20.11
CA LEU A 279 4.18 7.86 -19.01
C LEU A 279 5.60 7.52 -19.48
N GLY A 280 5.77 7.22 -20.77
CA GLY A 280 7.08 7.07 -21.42
C GLY A 280 7.61 8.37 -22.03
N ALA A 281 6.81 9.44 -22.02
CA ALA A 281 7.24 10.75 -22.50
C ALA A 281 8.24 11.43 -21.55
N ASP A 282 9.02 12.35 -22.11
CA ASP A 282 10.04 13.11 -21.38
C ASP A 282 9.46 13.84 -20.17
N GLY A 283 10.24 13.92 -19.09
CA GLY A 283 9.83 14.52 -17.82
C GLY A 283 9.05 13.60 -16.89
N CYS A 284 8.43 12.52 -17.40
CA CYS A 284 7.67 11.56 -16.59
C CYS A 284 8.19 10.11 -16.69
N ASN A 285 9.01 9.81 -17.70
CA ASN A 285 9.60 8.49 -17.92
C ASN A 285 10.64 8.07 -16.86
N SER A 286 11.25 6.91 -17.06
CA SER A 286 12.32 6.38 -16.21
C SER A 286 13.72 6.87 -16.59
N GLN A 287 13.88 7.66 -17.65
CA GLN A 287 15.19 8.05 -18.15
C GLN A 287 15.92 8.94 -17.15
N GLY A 288 17.13 8.56 -16.75
CA GLY A 288 17.92 9.28 -15.74
C GLY A 288 17.51 9.01 -14.29
N ALA A 289 16.56 8.12 -14.03
CA ALA A 289 16.31 7.61 -12.68
C ALA A 289 17.39 6.59 -12.29
N ALA A 290 18.02 6.76 -11.12
CA ALA A 290 19.02 5.82 -10.61
C ALA A 290 18.45 4.40 -10.46
N ASP A 291 19.25 3.36 -10.64
CA ASP A 291 18.78 1.97 -10.55
C ASP A 291 18.05 1.66 -9.24
N GLY A 292 16.94 0.93 -9.35
CA GLY A 292 16.04 0.65 -8.23
C GLY A 292 15.05 1.77 -7.87
N GLN A 293 15.13 2.96 -8.48
CA GLN A 293 14.12 4.02 -8.33
C GLN A 293 12.95 3.86 -9.29
N PRO A 294 11.72 4.24 -8.89
CA PRO A 294 10.58 4.26 -9.80
C PRO A 294 10.73 5.31 -10.91
N ALA A 295 9.85 5.24 -11.92
CA ALA A 295 9.76 6.26 -12.95
C ALA A 295 9.35 7.63 -12.37
N LYS A 296 9.72 8.74 -13.02
CA LYS A 296 9.60 10.12 -12.48
C LYS A 296 8.16 10.58 -12.15
N TRP A 297 7.15 9.88 -12.66
CA TRP A 297 5.76 10.11 -12.28
C TRP A 297 5.40 9.60 -10.88
N LEU A 298 6.31 8.86 -10.22
CA LEU A 298 6.23 8.41 -8.83
C LEU A 298 7.45 8.93 -8.06
N ASN A 299 7.19 9.50 -6.88
CA ASN A 299 8.26 9.94 -5.97
C ASN A 299 8.22 9.10 -4.67
N PRO A 300 9.32 8.46 -4.25
CA PRO A 300 9.38 7.76 -2.97
C PRO A 300 9.18 8.69 -1.76
N VAL A 301 8.39 8.24 -0.78
CA VAL A 301 8.16 8.97 0.48
C VAL A 301 9.09 8.42 1.56
N ARG A 302 10.36 8.83 1.53
CA ARG A 302 11.35 8.45 2.54
C ARG A 302 11.11 9.16 3.85
N ILE A 303 11.05 8.42 4.95
CA ILE A 303 10.79 8.93 6.30
C ILE A 303 11.93 8.55 7.24
N TYR A 304 12.06 9.25 8.37
CA TYR A 304 13.05 8.90 9.41
C TYR A 304 12.40 8.68 10.77
N PRO A 305 11.82 7.49 10.99
CA PRO A 305 11.34 7.13 12.31
C PRO A 305 12.50 6.96 13.29
N GLY A 306 12.15 7.05 14.57
CA GLY A 306 13.04 6.69 15.65
C GLY A 306 12.32 5.73 16.58
N PHE A 307 13.09 4.78 17.10
CA PHE A 307 12.58 3.76 18.01
C PHE A 307 13.47 3.74 19.23
N SER A 308 12.88 3.51 20.40
CA SER A 308 13.60 3.32 21.65
C SER A 308 13.17 1.99 22.27
N TYR A 309 14.04 1.39 23.08
CA TYR A 309 13.74 0.19 23.84
C TYR A 309 14.11 0.38 25.31
N ILE A 310 13.48 -0.39 26.19
CA ILE A 310 13.84 -0.45 27.61
C ILE A 310 15.04 -1.38 27.76
N ASP A 311 16.14 -0.81 28.23
CA ASP A 311 17.31 -1.51 28.72
C ASP A 311 17.36 -1.47 30.26
N THR A 312 18.20 -2.30 30.85
CA THR A 312 18.32 -2.45 32.30
C THR A 312 19.77 -2.30 32.73
N ILE A 313 20.02 -1.40 33.68
CA ILE A 313 21.33 -1.24 34.31
C ILE A 313 21.27 -1.94 35.66
N CYS A 314 21.97 -3.07 35.76
CA CYS A 314 22.09 -3.88 36.96
C CYS A 314 23.34 -3.46 37.72
N ARG A 315 23.18 -2.84 38.89
CA ARG A 315 24.28 -2.46 39.78
C ARG A 315 24.31 -3.36 41.00
N GLY A 316 25.50 -3.68 41.50
CA GLY A 316 25.72 -4.54 42.66
C GLY A 316 26.46 -5.82 42.30
N GLU A 317 27.22 -6.34 43.27
CA GLU A 317 27.95 -7.60 43.17
C GLU A 317 27.28 -8.65 44.06
N THR A 318 27.54 -9.93 43.75
CA THR A 318 27.23 -11.08 44.62
C THR A 318 27.62 -10.80 46.08
N GLY A 319 26.64 -10.48 46.94
CA GLY A 319 26.86 -10.27 48.37
C GLY A 319 27.13 -8.84 48.84
N SER A 320 27.03 -7.81 47.99
CA SER A 320 27.14 -6.41 48.42
C SER A 320 25.80 -5.76 48.78
N SER A 321 25.81 -4.89 49.78
CA SER A 321 24.65 -4.15 50.25
C SER A 321 24.38 -2.94 49.33
N GLY A 322 23.54 -3.12 48.31
CA GLY A 322 23.12 -2.02 47.43
C GLY A 322 22.79 -2.42 45.99
N ALA A 323 22.43 -3.68 45.74
CA ALA A 323 22.08 -4.12 44.39
C ALA A 323 20.78 -3.47 43.92
N SER A 324 20.77 -2.95 42.69
CA SER A 324 19.64 -2.22 42.12
C SER A 324 19.49 -2.50 40.64
N ILE A 325 18.26 -2.56 40.16
CA ILE A 325 17.90 -2.67 38.75
C ILE A 325 17.30 -1.35 38.33
N THR A 326 17.91 -0.64 37.39
CA THR A 326 17.39 0.64 36.88
C THR A 326 17.02 0.52 35.42
N PRO A 327 15.73 0.66 35.03
CA PRO A 327 15.35 0.71 33.63
C PRO A 327 15.82 2.03 33.00
N VAL A 328 16.29 1.96 31.76
CA VAL A 328 16.70 3.14 30.97
C VAL A 328 16.18 3.01 29.55
N GLY A 329 15.72 4.10 28.96
CA GLY A 329 15.38 4.14 27.54
C GLY A 329 16.64 4.36 26.70
N ARG A 330 16.86 3.53 25.69
CA ARG A 330 17.93 3.69 24.69
C ARG A 330 17.33 3.75 23.29
N GLU A 331 17.91 4.57 22.40
CA GLU A 331 17.55 4.55 20.97
C GLU A 331 17.99 3.21 20.37
N LEU A 332 17.14 2.62 19.54
CA LEU A 332 17.49 1.45 18.75
C LEU A 332 18.34 1.91 17.57
N ASP A 333 19.62 1.58 17.58
CA ASP A 333 20.56 1.98 16.54
C ASP A 333 21.63 0.91 16.29
N GLY A 334 22.28 1.01 15.13
CA GLY A 334 23.38 0.14 14.72
C GLY A 334 24.71 0.47 15.43
N ASN A 335 24.84 1.65 16.05
CA ASN A 335 26.04 2.06 16.77
C ASN A 335 26.20 1.24 18.07
N PRO A 336 27.39 0.64 18.32
CA PRO A 336 27.68 -0.08 19.55
C PRO A 336 27.42 0.69 20.85
N ALA A 337 27.45 2.03 20.83
CA ALA A 337 27.10 2.86 22.00
C ALA A 337 25.63 2.72 22.44
N ASN A 338 24.76 2.28 21.53
CA ASN A 338 23.33 2.07 21.76
C ASN A 338 22.95 0.60 21.98
N PHE A 339 23.93 -0.30 22.03
CA PHE A 339 23.70 -1.72 22.36
C PHE A 339 23.25 -1.89 23.83
N PRO A 340 22.63 -3.04 24.17
CA PRO A 340 22.24 -3.35 25.54
C PRO A 340 23.42 -3.20 26.51
N HIS A 341 23.19 -2.61 27.69
CA HIS A 341 24.28 -2.27 28.62
C HIS A 341 25.14 -3.48 29.02
N HIS A 342 24.49 -4.63 29.18
CA HIS A 342 25.11 -5.88 29.60
C HIS A 342 25.48 -6.81 28.45
N MET A 343 25.63 -6.30 27.21
CA MET A 343 25.91 -7.14 26.03
C MET A 343 27.10 -8.11 26.22
N ASN A 344 28.16 -7.68 26.91
CA ASN A 344 29.35 -8.50 27.13
C ASN A 344 29.14 -9.62 28.17
N ASP A 345 28.05 -9.55 28.96
CA ASP A 345 27.69 -10.54 29.96
C ASP A 345 26.75 -11.63 29.40
N LEU A 346 26.28 -11.48 28.14
CA LEU A 346 25.33 -12.37 27.49
C LEU A 346 26.01 -13.60 26.85
N ASP A 347 25.21 -14.62 26.52
CA ASP A 347 25.65 -15.74 25.69
C ASP A 347 26.16 -15.26 24.32
N SER A 348 27.18 -15.94 23.83
CA SER A 348 27.80 -15.75 22.51
C SER A 348 26.79 -15.74 21.36
N ASP A 349 25.75 -16.57 21.40
CA ASP A 349 24.71 -16.61 20.37
C ASP A 349 23.87 -15.32 20.38
N VAL A 350 23.46 -14.84 21.55
CA VAL A 350 22.69 -13.60 21.71
C VAL A 350 23.53 -12.39 21.27
N GLN A 351 24.83 -12.39 21.60
CA GLN A 351 25.75 -11.36 21.12
C GLN A 351 25.87 -11.35 19.60
N ARG A 352 25.94 -12.53 18.96
CA ARG A 352 25.97 -12.66 17.50
C ARG A 352 24.69 -12.11 16.89
N ASP A 353 23.53 -12.44 17.45
CA ASP A 353 22.24 -11.99 16.94
C ASP A 353 22.11 -10.46 16.98
N ILE A 354 22.52 -9.83 18.09
CA ILE A 354 22.57 -8.37 18.21
C ILE A 354 23.45 -7.77 17.12
N ARG A 355 24.67 -8.30 16.93
CA ARG A 355 25.62 -7.78 15.92
C ARG A 355 25.14 -8.00 14.49
N THR A 356 24.43 -9.09 14.22
CA THR A 356 23.85 -9.36 12.91
C THR A 356 22.71 -8.40 12.63
N LEU A 357 21.78 -8.25 13.57
CA LEU A 357 20.63 -7.36 13.44
C LEU A 357 21.08 -5.91 13.29
N SER A 358 22.03 -5.45 14.09
CA SER A 358 22.52 -4.06 14.10
C SER A 358 23.02 -3.57 12.74
N GLN A 359 23.50 -4.47 11.87
CA GLN A 359 23.91 -4.15 10.50
C GLN A 359 22.75 -3.72 9.59
N TYR A 360 21.50 -4.01 9.97
CA TYR A 360 20.28 -3.68 9.24
C TYR A 360 19.46 -2.58 9.89
N ILE A 361 20.00 -1.96 10.95
CA ILE A 361 19.35 -0.92 11.74
C ILE A 361 19.95 0.45 11.39
N GLY A 362 19.09 1.47 11.39
CA GLY A 362 19.48 2.84 11.09
C GLY A 362 19.30 3.22 9.62
N TYR A 363 19.68 4.45 9.30
CA TYR A 363 19.53 5.02 7.97
C TYR A 363 20.82 4.80 7.15
N ARG A 364 20.70 4.34 5.90
CA ARG A 364 21.83 4.10 5.00
C ARG A 364 22.36 5.41 4.43
N GLY A 365 23.68 5.47 4.20
CA GLY A 365 24.35 6.67 3.66
C GLY A 365 23.91 7.07 2.25
N ASN A 366 23.27 6.19 1.49
CA ASN A 366 22.59 6.55 0.24
C ASN A 366 21.11 6.82 0.53
N LEU A 367 20.64 8.07 0.34
CA LEU A 367 19.22 8.45 0.55
C LEU A 367 18.25 7.62 -0.28
N ASN A 368 18.67 7.20 -1.47
CA ASN A 368 17.86 6.47 -2.42
C ASN A 368 17.85 4.95 -2.17
N ASP A 369 18.56 4.47 -1.14
CA ASP A 369 18.56 3.06 -0.80
C ASP A 369 17.14 2.58 -0.44
N ASN A 370 16.69 1.49 -1.07
CA ASN A 370 15.37 0.91 -0.83
C ASN A 370 15.24 0.27 0.57
N TYR A 371 16.35 0.01 1.27
CA TYR A 371 16.34 -0.38 2.68
C TYR A 371 16.06 0.78 3.65
N ASN A 372 16.13 2.04 3.21
CA ASN A 372 15.72 3.17 4.03
C ASN A 372 14.21 3.23 4.16
N PHE A 373 13.72 3.54 5.36
CA PHE A 373 12.31 3.65 5.69
C PHE A 373 11.55 4.49 4.66
N SER A 374 10.49 3.89 4.12
CA SER A 374 9.60 4.53 3.15
C SER A 374 8.15 4.23 3.49
N MET A 375 7.30 5.22 3.25
CA MET A 375 5.84 5.05 3.24
C MET A 375 5.30 4.68 1.86
N GLY A 376 6.19 4.27 0.95
CA GLY A 376 5.88 3.91 -0.43
C GLY A 376 6.19 5.05 -1.39
N VAL A 377 5.28 5.31 -2.33
CA VAL A 377 5.40 6.34 -3.36
C VAL A 377 4.18 7.25 -3.37
N GLU A 378 4.39 8.49 -3.80
CA GLU A 378 3.34 9.45 -4.12
C GLU A 378 3.35 9.72 -5.63
N LYS A 379 2.16 9.82 -6.24
CA LYS A 379 2.04 10.12 -7.67
C LYS A 379 2.13 11.62 -7.94
N ASN A 380 2.98 11.99 -8.88
CA ASN A 380 3.09 13.35 -9.37
C ASN A 380 1.85 13.75 -10.18
N PRO A 381 1.04 14.74 -9.75
CA PRO A 381 -0.16 15.16 -10.48
C PRO A 381 0.13 15.75 -11.86
N TRP A 382 1.32 16.32 -12.06
CA TRP A 382 1.73 16.96 -13.32
C TRP A 382 2.19 15.95 -14.37
N CYS A 383 2.35 14.68 -13.98
CA CYS A 383 2.56 13.55 -14.88
C CYS A 383 1.24 12.78 -15.06
N MET A 384 0.47 13.14 -16.08
CA MET A 384 -0.81 12.51 -16.32
C MET A 384 -0.63 11.21 -17.12
N GLY A 385 -1.08 10.07 -16.59
CA GLY A 385 -1.19 8.84 -17.36
C GLY A 385 -2.31 8.98 -18.39
N TYR A 386 -2.00 8.74 -19.66
CA TYR A 386 -2.95 8.59 -20.76
C TYR A 386 -2.28 7.86 -21.92
N VAL A 387 -3.11 7.31 -22.80
CA VAL A 387 -2.69 6.68 -24.06
C VAL A 387 -3.39 7.37 -25.22
N GLY A 388 -2.61 7.76 -26.22
CA GLY A 388 -3.08 8.27 -27.49
C GLY A 388 -2.91 7.24 -28.59
N VAL A 389 -3.87 7.18 -29.51
CA VAL A 389 -3.73 6.43 -30.77
C VAL A 389 -4.18 7.34 -31.91
N SER A 390 -3.42 7.35 -32.99
CA SER A 390 -3.85 7.94 -34.26
C SER A 390 -3.66 6.95 -35.40
N ALA A 391 -4.54 7.03 -36.38
CA ALA A 391 -4.51 6.20 -37.57
C ALA A 391 -4.88 7.01 -38.81
N GLU A 392 -4.17 6.76 -39.91
CA GLU A 392 -4.46 7.33 -41.22
C GLU A 392 -4.85 6.22 -42.22
N ALA A 393 -5.93 6.41 -42.97
CA ALA A 393 -6.39 5.46 -43.98
C ALA A 393 -6.76 6.18 -45.28
N MET A 394 -6.60 5.51 -46.41
CA MET A 394 -6.97 6.01 -47.74
C MET A 394 -7.91 5.03 -48.45
N PRO A 395 -9.17 4.88 -48.00
CA PRO A 395 -10.10 3.95 -48.62
C PRO A 395 -10.39 4.35 -50.08
N LYS A 396 -10.46 3.35 -50.97
CA LYS A 396 -10.84 3.55 -52.37
C LYS A 396 -12.35 3.70 -52.49
N ILE A 397 -12.79 4.85 -53.00
CA ILE A 397 -14.22 5.17 -53.19
C ILE A 397 -14.58 4.96 -54.68
N PRO A 398 -15.55 4.09 -55.03
CA PRO A 398 -15.80 3.64 -56.41
C PRO A 398 -16.04 4.73 -57.45
N PHE A 399 -16.68 5.85 -57.11
CA PHE A 399 -17.03 6.92 -58.04
C PHE A 399 -16.33 8.25 -57.71
N SER A 400 -15.27 8.25 -56.92
CA SER A 400 -14.55 9.47 -56.53
C SER A 400 -13.67 9.96 -57.69
N PRO A 401 -13.84 11.21 -58.17
CA PRO A 401 -12.98 11.78 -59.21
C PRO A 401 -11.55 12.07 -58.70
N PHE A 402 -11.33 12.04 -57.39
CA PHE A 402 -10.05 12.36 -56.73
C PHE A 402 -9.27 11.12 -56.26
N GLY A 403 -9.74 9.90 -56.56
CA GLY A 403 -9.14 8.67 -56.04
C GLY A 403 -9.44 8.46 -54.55
N GLY A 404 -8.46 7.94 -53.80
CA GLY A 404 -8.57 7.69 -52.35
C GLY A 404 -8.46 8.98 -51.53
N VAL A 405 -9.35 9.15 -50.53
CA VAL A 405 -9.36 10.33 -49.64
C VAL A 405 -8.63 9.98 -48.35
N LYS A 406 -7.68 10.82 -47.92
CA LYS A 406 -6.97 10.65 -46.64
C LYS A 406 -7.91 10.93 -45.46
N LEU A 407 -8.16 9.91 -44.66
CA LEU A 407 -8.90 9.99 -43.41
C LEU A 407 -7.92 9.86 -42.25
N LYS A 408 -7.90 10.83 -41.34
CA LYS A 408 -7.11 10.79 -40.09
C LYS A 408 -8.05 10.66 -38.89
N ALA A 409 -7.83 9.71 -37.98
CA ALA A 409 -8.55 9.63 -36.72
C ALA A 409 -7.57 9.63 -35.56
N ARG A 410 -8.02 10.15 -34.41
CA ARG A 410 -7.21 10.19 -33.19
C ARG A 410 -8.11 10.09 -31.96
N ALA A 411 -7.57 9.50 -30.91
CA ALA A 411 -8.25 9.37 -29.63
C ALA A 411 -7.24 9.42 -28.49
N PHE A 412 -7.65 9.99 -27.36
CA PHE A 412 -6.89 9.98 -26.11
C PHE A 412 -7.78 9.50 -24.98
N TYR A 413 -7.28 8.53 -24.22
CA TYR A 413 -7.95 7.99 -23.04
C TYR A 413 -7.00 7.99 -21.86
N LYS A 414 -7.53 8.26 -20.67
CA LYS A 414 -6.73 8.32 -19.44
C LYS A 414 -7.30 7.43 -18.32
N PRO A 415 -6.42 6.77 -17.55
CA PRO A 415 -6.78 6.24 -16.25
C PRO A 415 -7.34 7.34 -15.33
N PHE A 416 -8.43 7.05 -14.61
CA PHE A 416 -9.16 7.99 -13.76
C PHE A 416 -9.74 7.31 -12.51
N GLY A 417 -9.95 8.06 -11.43
CA GLY A 417 -10.69 7.60 -10.24
C GLY A 417 -9.83 6.90 -9.17
N GLY A 418 -8.69 6.33 -9.53
CA GLY A 418 -7.74 5.70 -8.60
C GLY A 418 -6.76 6.67 -7.93
N ARG A 419 -6.08 6.18 -6.89
CA ARG A 419 -5.10 6.91 -6.06
C ARG A 419 -3.85 6.06 -5.85
N ILE A 420 -2.66 6.65 -5.97
CA ILE A 420 -1.38 6.00 -5.61
C ILE A 420 -0.75 6.83 -4.49
N GLY A 421 -0.99 6.35 -3.25
CA GLY A 421 -0.60 6.98 -2.00
C GLY A 421 -1.42 8.24 -1.68
N PRO A 422 -1.43 8.68 -0.41
CA PRO A 422 -1.52 10.11 -0.15
C PRO A 422 -0.22 10.76 -0.63
N TRP A 423 -0.31 12.03 -1.02
CA TRP A 423 0.86 12.88 -0.98
C TRP A 423 1.34 13.05 0.45
N TYR A 424 2.63 13.26 0.65
CA TYR A 424 3.14 13.54 1.99
C TYR A 424 2.63 14.89 2.51
N GLN A 425 2.51 15.89 1.63
CA GLN A 425 1.91 17.20 1.92
C GLN A 425 0.70 17.46 1.03
N GLU A 426 -0.23 18.29 1.51
CA GLU A 426 -1.51 18.56 0.83
C GLU A 426 -1.37 19.24 -0.54
N ARG A 427 -0.26 19.93 -0.79
CA ARG A 427 -0.04 20.69 -2.03
C ARG A 427 1.24 20.30 -2.76
N TRP A 428 1.16 20.37 -4.08
CA TRP A 428 2.22 20.08 -5.02
C TRP A 428 2.33 21.18 -6.07
N SER A 429 3.30 22.08 -5.89
CA SER A 429 3.49 23.21 -6.81
C SER A 429 3.84 22.76 -8.24
N PRO A 430 3.38 23.49 -9.29
CA PRO A 430 3.80 23.22 -10.66
C PRO A 430 5.33 23.15 -10.80
N GLY A 431 5.83 22.13 -11.51
CA GLY A 431 7.26 21.92 -11.73
C GLY A 431 7.98 21.15 -10.63
N SER A 432 7.48 21.16 -9.38
CA SER A 432 8.10 20.42 -8.27
C SER A 432 8.14 18.89 -8.51
N GLU A 433 9.16 18.25 -7.96
CA GLU A 433 9.36 16.79 -8.08
C GLU A 433 8.56 15.98 -7.06
N ARG A 434 8.08 16.64 -5.99
CA ARG A 434 7.37 16.04 -4.86
C ARG A 434 6.37 17.02 -4.25
N SER A 435 5.45 16.52 -3.43
CA SER A 435 4.60 17.39 -2.61
C SER A 435 5.47 18.21 -1.66
N ASN A 436 5.27 19.52 -1.62
CA ASN A 436 6.24 20.48 -1.07
C ASN A 436 5.62 21.60 -0.22
N ALA A 437 4.29 21.68 -0.10
CA ALA A 437 3.62 22.77 0.61
C ALA A 437 2.34 22.33 1.33
N GLY A 438 1.96 23.07 2.39
CA GLY A 438 0.82 22.73 3.24
C GLY A 438 1.18 21.76 4.36
N ASP A 439 0.14 21.34 5.08
CA ASP A 439 0.27 20.39 6.19
C ASP A 439 0.55 18.98 5.68
N LYS A 440 1.01 18.09 6.58
CA LYS A 440 1.14 16.68 6.25
C LYS A 440 -0.24 16.06 6.10
N VAL A 441 -0.46 15.32 5.01
CA VAL A 441 -1.74 14.62 4.80
C VAL A 441 -1.98 13.58 5.89
N ASP A 442 -0.93 12.84 6.28
CA ASP A 442 -0.90 12.09 7.53
C ASP A 442 -0.06 12.85 8.56
N PRO A 443 -0.69 13.57 9.52
CA PRO A 443 0.03 14.36 10.52
C PRO A 443 0.86 13.50 11.48
N LEU A 444 0.63 12.18 11.52
CA LEU A 444 1.30 11.26 12.44
C LEU A 444 2.49 10.53 11.82
N LEU A 445 2.77 10.78 10.53
CA LEU A 445 3.97 10.23 9.90
C LEU A 445 5.24 10.95 10.40
N PRO A 446 6.35 10.20 10.54
CA PRO A 446 7.65 10.80 10.80
C PRO A 446 8.06 11.82 9.73
N PRO A 447 9.04 12.69 10.02
CA PRO A 447 9.57 13.64 9.05
C PRO A 447 10.09 12.94 7.78
N ARG A 448 9.78 13.53 6.62
CA ARG A 448 10.35 13.13 5.33
C ARG A 448 11.83 13.51 5.29
N VAL A 449 12.67 12.58 4.82
CA VAL A 449 14.10 12.82 4.63
C VAL A 449 14.34 13.37 3.23
N THR A 450 15.02 14.51 3.17
CA THR A 450 15.34 15.17 1.90
C THR A 450 16.83 15.39 1.73
N ASP A 451 17.56 15.41 2.84
CA ASP A 451 19.01 15.47 2.95
C ASP A 451 19.42 14.68 4.20
N LEU A 452 20.58 14.03 4.19
CA LEU A 452 21.13 13.31 5.33
C LEU A 452 21.49 14.25 6.48
N SER A 453 21.77 15.53 6.18
CA SER A 453 22.03 16.55 7.22
C SER A 453 20.78 16.83 8.08
N ALA A 454 19.59 16.49 7.60
CA ALA A 454 18.34 16.65 8.32
C ALA A 454 18.04 15.50 9.32
N LEU A 455 18.93 14.49 9.41
CA LEU A 455 18.80 13.39 10.35
C LEU A 455 19.20 13.85 11.76
N GLY A 456 18.22 14.21 12.59
CA GLY A 456 18.41 14.56 14.01
C GLY A 456 18.37 13.35 14.95
N ASN A 457 18.89 13.48 16.17
CA ASN A 457 18.93 12.40 17.17
C ASN A 457 17.59 12.30 17.94
N MET A 458 17.15 11.09 18.37
CA MET A 458 15.94 10.93 19.21
C MET A 458 16.11 11.45 20.64
N ASN A 459 17.32 11.82 21.04
CA ASN A 459 17.60 12.43 22.33
C ASN A 459 17.07 13.87 22.44
N ASP A 460 16.80 14.54 21.31
CA ASP A 460 16.17 15.86 21.32
C ASP A 460 14.66 15.71 21.53
N ALA A 461 14.10 16.41 22.52
CA ALA A 461 12.68 16.26 22.90
C ALA A 461 11.70 16.53 21.72
N GLU A 462 12.05 17.47 20.84
CA GLU A 462 11.26 17.82 19.64
C GLU A 462 11.31 16.70 18.58
N ASN A 463 12.48 16.11 18.36
CA ASN A 463 12.66 14.96 17.46
C ASN A 463 12.00 13.70 18.03
N LYS A 464 12.03 13.53 19.35
CA LYS A 464 11.50 12.35 20.04
C LYS A 464 9.99 12.17 19.79
N ALA A 465 9.21 13.24 19.91
CA ALA A 465 7.75 13.19 19.73
C ALA A 465 7.33 13.07 18.24
N THR A 466 8.12 13.62 17.32
CA THR A 466 7.78 13.67 15.89
C THR A 466 8.27 12.44 15.12
N ARG A 467 9.32 11.75 15.58
CA ARG A 467 9.89 10.56 14.94
C ARG A 467 9.29 9.23 15.44
N ALA A 468 8.58 9.22 16.57
CA ALA A 468 8.05 7.99 17.16
C ALA A 468 6.94 7.37 16.26
N ALA A 469 7.14 6.12 15.84
CA ALA A 469 6.30 5.45 14.85
C ALA A 469 4.80 5.48 15.19
N ASN A 470 3.97 6.08 14.33
CA ASN A 470 2.52 6.21 14.50
C ASN A 470 1.86 6.34 13.12
N PHE A 471 0.53 6.29 13.07
CA PHE A 471 -0.24 6.49 11.83
C PHE A 471 -1.64 7.03 12.13
N SER A 472 -2.20 7.77 11.17
CA SER A 472 -3.59 8.24 11.22
C SER A 472 -4.58 7.12 10.89
N ARG A 473 -5.63 6.99 11.71
CA ARG A 473 -6.71 6.00 11.54
C ARG A 473 -7.88 6.55 10.70
N PHE A 474 -8.00 7.87 10.64
CA PHE A 474 -9.00 8.59 9.85
C PHE A 474 -8.42 9.97 9.45
N VAL A 475 -9.08 10.65 8.50
CA VAL A 475 -8.65 11.98 8.03
C VAL A 475 -8.69 12.98 9.18
N GLY A 476 -7.57 13.66 9.43
CA GLY A 476 -7.45 14.64 10.52
C GLY A 476 -7.20 14.02 11.91
N ASP A 477 -6.88 12.73 11.99
CA ASP A 477 -6.52 12.08 13.25
C ASP A 477 -5.23 12.69 13.84
N LYS A 478 -5.34 13.30 15.01
CA LYS A 478 -4.21 13.95 15.70
C LYS A 478 -3.48 13.01 16.66
N PHE A 479 -4.03 11.82 16.89
CA PHE A 479 -3.56 10.92 17.93
C PHE A 479 -3.17 9.55 17.40
N GLY A 480 -3.97 8.90 16.56
CA GLY A 480 -3.66 7.55 16.08
C GLY A 480 -3.53 6.56 17.23
N LEU A 481 -2.41 5.84 17.25
CA LEU A 481 -2.14 4.80 18.24
C LEU A 481 -1.80 5.32 19.65
N LYS A 482 -1.45 6.61 19.84
CA LYS A 482 -1.12 7.13 21.18
C LYS A 482 -2.35 7.43 22.06
N THR A 483 -3.56 7.29 21.54
CA THR A 483 -4.78 7.52 22.33
C THR A 483 -4.90 6.56 23.50
N LEU A 484 -5.45 7.04 24.61
CA LEU A 484 -5.74 6.20 25.78
C LEU A 484 -6.66 5.03 25.42
N ARG A 485 -7.67 5.29 24.60
CA ARG A 485 -8.60 4.27 24.12
C ARG A 485 -7.87 3.12 23.41
N MET A 486 -6.98 3.42 22.45
CA MET A 486 -6.24 2.36 21.73
C MET A 486 -5.37 1.56 22.69
N LEU A 487 -4.60 2.24 23.55
CA LEU A 487 -3.74 1.59 24.54
C LEU A 487 -4.54 0.70 25.50
N ALA A 488 -5.72 1.14 25.96
CA ALA A 488 -6.54 0.38 26.90
C ALA A 488 -7.11 -0.89 26.29
N HIS A 489 -7.76 -0.79 25.13
CA HIS A 489 -8.44 -1.92 24.52
C HIS A 489 -7.48 -2.94 23.93
N TYR A 490 -6.39 -2.50 23.28
CA TYR A 490 -5.35 -3.43 22.84
C TYR A 490 -4.56 -4.02 24.01
N GLY A 491 -4.27 -3.24 25.05
CA GLY A 491 -3.65 -3.78 26.26
C GLY A 491 -4.51 -4.85 26.93
N LYS A 492 -5.83 -4.63 27.00
CA LYS A 492 -6.79 -5.64 27.46
C LYS A 492 -6.74 -6.88 26.58
N ALA A 493 -6.86 -6.71 25.27
CA ALA A 493 -6.89 -7.82 24.31
C ALA A 493 -5.62 -8.68 24.35
N ILE A 494 -4.44 -8.06 24.42
CA ILE A 494 -3.14 -8.77 24.53
C ILE A 494 -3.10 -9.65 25.80
N TYR A 495 -3.49 -9.10 26.95
CA TYR A 495 -3.48 -9.87 28.21
C TYR A 495 -4.51 -10.99 28.19
N GLN A 496 -5.67 -10.78 27.56
CA GLN A 496 -6.73 -11.76 27.46
C GLN A 496 -6.43 -12.91 26.48
N LEU A 497 -5.35 -12.84 25.69
CA LEU A 497 -4.93 -13.99 24.87
C LEU A 497 -4.45 -15.17 25.71
N ASP A 498 -3.91 -14.91 26.91
CA ASP A 498 -3.53 -15.98 27.83
C ASP A 498 -4.74 -16.44 28.65
N SER A 499 -5.16 -17.69 28.44
CA SER A 499 -6.26 -18.30 29.19
C SER A 499 -6.00 -18.38 30.70
N LYS A 500 -4.73 -18.45 31.13
CA LYS A 500 -4.35 -18.43 32.55
C LYS A 500 -4.54 -17.05 33.17
N TRP A 501 -4.34 -15.98 32.40
CA TRP A 501 -4.68 -14.63 32.83
C TRP A 501 -6.17 -14.47 33.09
N GLN A 502 -7.02 -15.12 32.30
CA GLN A 502 -8.49 -15.02 32.43
C GLN A 502 -9.03 -15.70 33.70
N THR A 503 -8.40 -16.79 34.15
CA THR A 503 -8.94 -17.69 35.18
C THR A 503 -8.47 -17.40 36.62
N ASP A 504 -7.70 -16.33 36.85
CA ASP A 504 -7.15 -15.91 38.16
C ASP A 504 -6.23 -16.91 38.88
N THR A 505 -5.98 -18.07 38.30
CA THR A 505 -4.98 -19.03 38.78
C THR A 505 -3.59 -18.64 38.28
N MET A 506 -3.06 -17.49 38.74
CA MET A 506 -1.59 -17.31 38.79
C MET A 506 -1.05 -18.13 39.97
N ASP A 507 -1.36 -19.43 39.98
CA ASP A 507 -0.97 -20.29 41.08
C ASP A 507 0.54 -20.54 41.04
N SER A 508 1.15 -20.38 42.20
CA SER A 508 2.60 -20.42 42.47
C SER A 508 3.27 -21.79 42.27
N GLY A 509 2.59 -22.74 41.65
CA GLY A 509 3.06 -24.10 41.40
C GLY A 509 3.15 -24.41 39.91
N ILE A 510 4.22 -23.97 39.23
CA ILE A 510 4.53 -24.47 37.88
C ILE A 510 5.05 -25.90 38.03
N LYS A 511 4.18 -26.89 37.83
CA LYS A 511 4.58 -28.17 37.26
C LYS A 511 4.47 -28.03 35.74
N ASP A 512 5.62 -28.10 35.06
CA ASP A 512 5.96 -28.43 33.66
C ASP A 512 4.93 -28.54 32.49
N ASP A 513 3.63 -28.30 32.65
CA ASP A 513 2.68 -28.30 31.52
C ASP A 513 2.66 -26.93 30.82
N MET A 514 3.83 -26.49 30.35
CA MET A 514 4.02 -25.21 29.65
C MET A 514 3.48 -25.21 28.20
N TYR A 515 2.74 -26.24 27.76
CA TYR A 515 2.39 -26.44 26.35
C TYR A 515 1.04 -27.16 26.11
N GLN A 516 -0.08 -26.64 26.61
CA GLN A 516 -1.41 -27.07 26.15
C GLN A 516 -2.24 -25.86 25.68
N GLY A 517 -2.65 -25.84 24.39
CA GLY A 517 -3.37 -24.74 23.72
C GLY A 517 -2.46 -23.70 23.04
N ASP A 518 -3.00 -22.75 22.26
CA ASP A 518 -2.21 -21.64 21.68
C ASP A 518 -1.49 -20.88 22.82
N ASP A 519 -0.16 -20.84 22.78
CA ASP A 519 0.65 -20.30 23.88
C ASP A 519 0.78 -18.77 23.82
N SER A 520 -0.14 -18.08 23.12
CA SER A 520 -0.17 -16.63 22.98
C SER A 520 -0.36 -15.88 24.31
N PRO A 521 0.33 -14.75 24.52
CA PRO A 521 1.43 -14.22 23.71
C PRO A 521 2.77 -14.96 23.99
N ASN A 522 3.56 -15.23 22.95
CA ASN A 522 4.83 -15.96 23.04
C ASN A 522 5.90 -15.30 22.16
N PHE A 523 7.14 -15.16 22.66
CA PHE A 523 8.24 -14.64 21.86
C PHE A 523 8.54 -15.50 20.62
N ALA A 524 8.33 -16.82 20.73
CA ALA A 524 8.58 -17.76 19.65
C ALA A 524 7.68 -17.53 18.43
N HIS A 525 6.59 -16.76 18.56
CA HIS A 525 5.70 -16.47 17.44
C HIS A 525 6.34 -15.61 16.34
N TRP A 526 7.55 -15.09 16.58
CA TRP A 526 8.32 -14.31 15.61
C TRP A 526 9.73 -14.88 15.40
N ASP A 527 9.92 -16.18 15.61
CA ASP A 527 11.24 -16.82 15.41
C ASP A 527 11.68 -16.85 13.95
N ASP A 528 10.74 -16.90 13.00
CA ASP A 528 11.02 -16.83 11.56
C ASP A 528 11.47 -15.44 11.08
N LEU A 529 11.31 -14.40 11.93
CA LEU A 529 11.71 -13.05 11.61
C LEU A 529 13.18 -12.77 12.03
N PRO A 530 13.93 -11.94 11.27
CA PRO A 530 13.50 -11.21 10.07
C PRO A 530 13.99 -11.82 8.76
N PHE A 531 14.82 -12.87 8.76
CA PHE A 531 15.50 -13.33 7.54
C PHE A 531 14.83 -14.54 6.88
N ASN A 532 14.11 -15.38 7.64
CA ASN A 532 13.56 -16.63 7.10
C ASN A 532 12.22 -16.43 6.38
N PHE A 533 11.49 -15.34 6.64
CA PHE A 533 10.20 -15.12 6.00
C PHE A 533 10.30 -14.89 4.47
N GLY A 534 11.39 -14.30 3.97
CA GLY A 534 11.51 -13.91 2.56
C GLY A 534 11.60 -15.09 1.58
N GLU A 535 12.40 -16.11 1.92
CA GLU A 535 12.55 -17.34 1.13
C GLU A 535 11.63 -18.48 1.63
N GLY A 536 11.16 -18.39 2.87
CA GLY A 536 10.25 -19.34 3.52
C GLY A 536 8.77 -19.08 3.23
N SER A 537 8.00 -18.82 4.29
CA SER A 537 6.54 -18.70 4.24
C SER A 537 6.03 -17.45 3.50
N GLY A 538 6.84 -16.40 3.40
CA GLY A 538 6.40 -15.08 2.95
C GLY A 538 5.54 -14.34 3.98
N ASP A 539 5.41 -14.86 5.20
CA ASP A 539 4.49 -14.36 6.22
C ASP A 539 5.23 -13.50 7.25
N VAL A 540 4.79 -12.25 7.39
CA VAL A 540 5.37 -11.28 8.33
C VAL A 540 4.63 -11.22 9.67
N LEU A 541 3.50 -11.92 9.79
CA LEU A 541 2.66 -11.93 10.98
C LEU A 541 3.10 -13.03 11.96
N ALA A 542 2.62 -12.92 13.20
CA ALA A 542 2.88 -13.89 14.26
C ALA A 542 2.42 -15.30 13.86
N TRP A 543 3.29 -16.30 14.01
CA TRP A 543 3.06 -17.68 13.61
C TRP A 543 3.48 -18.66 14.70
N ASP A 544 2.67 -19.66 15.03
CA ASP A 544 3.09 -20.73 15.94
C ASP A 544 3.86 -21.79 15.14
N VAL A 545 5.19 -21.63 15.09
CA VAL A 545 6.12 -22.53 14.39
C VAL A 545 6.06 -23.96 14.94
N LYS A 546 5.75 -24.16 16.23
CA LYS A 546 5.76 -25.50 16.85
C LYS A 546 4.56 -26.33 16.41
N ARG A 547 3.39 -25.70 16.28
CA ARG A 547 2.15 -26.36 15.84
C ARG A 547 1.91 -26.22 14.35
N ASP A 548 2.69 -25.37 13.69
CA ASP A 548 2.49 -24.94 12.31
C ASP A 548 1.06 -24.41 12.08
N THR A 549 0.64 -23.47 12.92
CA THR A 549 -0.72 -22.89 12.87
C THR A 549 -0.73 -21.37 13.10
N PRO A 550 -1.76 -20.66 12.61
CA PRO A 550 -1.94 -19.24 12.91
C PRO A 550 -2.09 -18.99 14.42
N SER A 551 -1.25 -18.13 14.99
CA SER A 551 -1.35 -17.75 16.42
C SER A 551 -2.51 -16.79 16.68
N MET A 552 -3.03 -16.71 17.91
CA MET A 552 -4.01 -15.69 18.31
C MET A 552 -3.42 -14.28 18.26
N MET A 553 -2.11 -14.14 18.50
CA MET A 553 -1.40 -12.87 18.25
C MET A 553 -1.55 -12.40 16.80
N ARG A 554 -1.58 -13.31 15.82
CA ARG A 554 -1.83 -12.98 14.42
C ARG A 554 -3.14 -12.23 14.24
N ARG A 555 -4.20 -12.65 14.93
CA ARG A 555 -5.54 -12.07 14.78
C ARG A 555 -5.56 -10.63 15.30
N LEU A 556 -4.85 -10.34 16.41
CA LEU A 556 -4.65 -8.97 16.90
C LEU A 556 -3.80 -8.12 15.94
N GLU A 557 -2.75 -8.71 15.35
CA GLU A 557 -1.95 -8.01 14.35
C GLU A 557 -2.78 -7.66 13.11
N ILE A 558 -3.61 -8.59 12.61
CA ILE A 558 -4.55 -8.36 11.51
C ILE A 558 -5.52 -7.22 11.87
N ALA A 559 -6.06 -7.21 13.08
CA ALA A 559 -6.93 -6.14 13.55
C ALA A 559 -6.23 -4.77 13.58
N GLY A 560 -4.94 -4.74 13.90
CA GLY A 560 -4.12 -3.52 13.90
C GLY A 560 -3.79 -2.97 12.49
N ILE A 561 -3.78 -3.82 11.47
CA ILE A 561 -3.40 -3.44 10.08
C ILE A 561 -4.56 -3.38 9.10
N ALA A 562 -5.75 -3.86 9.49
CA ALA A 562 -6.92 -3.87 8.63
C ALA A 562 -7.23 -2.46 8.11
N PRO A 563 -7.86 -2.34 6.91
CA PRO A 563 -8.17 -1.04 6.34
C PRO A 563 -8.99 -0.16 7.29
N ASP A 564 -8.63 1.11 7.36
CA ASP A 564 -9.36 2.12 8.11
C ASP A 564 -9.84 3.27 7.20
N ASN A 565 -10.57 4.22 7.78
CA ASN A 565 -11.12 5.36 7.05
C ASN A 565 -10.03 6.23 6.39
N PHE A 566 -8.83 6.30 6.98
CA PHE A 566 -7.71 6.99 6.36
C PHE A 566 -7.27 6.23 5.09
N ASP A 567 -7.08 4.92 5.22
CA ASP A 567 -6.64 4.06 4.12
C ASP A 567 -7.62 4.11 2.94
N MET A 568 -8.92 3.97 3.19
CA MET A 568 -9.98 4.07 2.18
C MET A 568 -10.03 5.45 1.50
N THR A 569 -9.60 6.50 2.20
CA THR A 569 -9.56 7.87 1.65
C THR A 569 -8.35 8.10 0.76
N TYR A 570 -7.20 7.51 1.03
CA TYR A 570 -5.96 7.87 0.32
C TYR A 570 -5.36 6.76 -0.55
N TYR A 571 -5.81 5.52 -0.39
CA TYR A 571 -5.33 4.38 -1.16
C TYR A 571 -6.43 3.75 -2.00
N SER A 572 -6.06 3.23 -3.16
CA SER A 572 -6.91 2.30 -3.91
C SER A 572 -6.58 0.88 -3.49
N ILE A 573 -7.54 0.23 -2.82
CA ILE A 573 -7.37 -1.08 -2.21
C ILE A 573 -8.24 -2.06 -3.00
N ASP A 574 -7.61 -3.00 -3.70
CA ASP A 574 -8.33 -4.15 -4.24
C ASP A 574 -8.65 -5.17 -3.11
N PRO A 575 -9.93 -5.57 -2.95
CA PRO A 575 -10.32 -6.52 -1.92
C PRO A 575 -9.86 -7.96 -2.22
N ASP A 576 -9.51 -8.28 -3.47
CA ASP A 576 -9.05 -9.60 -3.92
C ASP A 576 -7.83 -9.49 -4.86
N TYR A 577 -6.76 -8.90 -4.32
CA TYR A 577 -5.54 -8.66 -5.08
C TYR A 577 -4.89 -9.95 -5.60
N TYR A 578 -5.03 -11.04 -4.85
CA TYR A 578 -4.46 -12.34 -5.19
C TYR A 578 -4.93 -12.81 -6.58
N HIS A 579 -6.24 -12.84 -6.80
CA HIS A 579 -6.82 -13.33 -8.05
C HIS A 579 -6.79 -12.30 -9.17
N ASN A 580 -6.97 -11.02 -8.84
CA ASN A 580 -7.07 -9.96 -9.84
C ASN A 580 -5.72 -9.55 -10.45
N TYR A 581 -4.65 -9.59 -9.64
CA TYR A 581 -3.35 -9.03 -10.02
C TYR A 581 -2.18 -9.98 -9.76
N TYR A 582 -2.05 -10.53 -8.54
CA TYR A 582 -0.86 -11.27 -8.13
C TYR A 582 -0.51 -12.44 -9.05
N LEU A 583 -1.50 -13.30 -9.39
CA LEU A 583 -1.27 -14.46 -10.26
C LEU A 583 -0.77 -14.05 -11.66
N ARG A 584 -1.39 -13.03 -12.25
CA ARG A 584 -1.02 -12.50 -13.58
C ARG A 584 0.38 -11.90 -13.58
N ILE A 585 0.71 -11.13 -12.54
CA ILE A 585 2.03 -10.53 -12.36
C ILE A 585 3.10 -11.61 -12.17
N ARG A 586 2.84 -12.59 -11.30
CA ARG A 586 3.77 -13.69 -11.00
C ARG A 586 4.03 -14.54 -12.24
N ASP A 587 2.99 -14.90 -12.98
CA ASP A 587 3.08 -15.85 -14.09
C ASP A 587 3.36 -15.18 -15.45
N GLY A 588 3.11 -13.88 -15.58
CA GLY A 588 3.38 -13.08 -16.77
C GLY A 588 4.58 -12.16 -16.58
N TYR A 589 4.36 -10.99 -15.97
CA TYR A 589 5.36 -9.92 -15.87
C TYR A 589 6.69 -10.39 -15.24
N LEU A 590 6.65 -11.06 -14.08
CA LEU A 590 7.85 -11.51 -13.37
C LEU A 590 8.58 -12.69 -14.03
N LYS A 591 7.93 -13.42 -14.94
CA LYS A 591 8.59 -14.45 -15.77
C LYS A 591 9.12 -13.90 -17.09
N GLY A 592 8.63 -12.73 -17.52
CA GLY A 592 9.01 -12.07 -18.77
C GLY A 592 9.87 -10.83 -18.53
N PRO A 593 9.35 -9.62 -18.81
CA PRO A 593 10.14 -8.37 -18.76
C PRO A 593 10.61 -7.98 -17.35
N GLY A 594 9.99 -8.50 -16.30
CA GLY A 594 10.35 -8.27 -14.90
C GLY A 594 11.26 -9.34 -14.28
N LYS A 595 11.79 -10.29 -15.05
CA LYS A 595 12.57 -11.44 -14.53
C LYS A 595 13.82 -11.06 -13.72
N ASP A 596 14.40 -9.89 -14.00
CA ASP A 596 15.62 -9.42 -13.35
C ASP A 596 15.32 -8.67 -12.04
N LEU A 597 14.05 -8.59 -11.63
CA LEU A 597 13.67 -8.10 -10.31
C LEU A 597 14.11 -9.09 -9.23
N ASN A 598 15.29 -8.83 -8.67
CA ASN A 598 15.90 -9.62 -7.60
C ASN A 598 15.24 -9.33 -6.23
N ALA A 599 13.94 -9.56 -6.11
CA ALA A 599 13.18 -9.41 -4.86
C ALA A 599 11.98 -10.38 -4.81
N PRO A 600 11.72 -11.05 -3.68
CA PRO A 600 10.54 -11.88 -3.53
C PRO A 600 9.26 -11.04 -3.67
N PHE A 601 8.36 -11.43 -4.56
CA PHE A 601 7.05 -10.78 -4.72
C PHE A 601 5.97 -11.55 -3.97
N ARG A 602 5.26 -10.84 -3.07
CA ARG A 602 4.25 -11.39 -2.16
C ARG A 602 2.90 -10.69 -2.36
N PRO A 603 1.77 -11.39 -2.14
CA PRO A 603 0.43 -10.80 -2.20
C PRO A 603 0.13 -10.01 -0.92
N ASP A 604 -1.14 -10.01 -0.48
CA ASP A 604 -1.62 -9.33 0.73
C ASP A 604 -0.95 -9.85 2.01
N ILE A 605 -0.69 -8.96 2.97
CA ILE A 605 -0.23 -9.35 4.31
C ILE A 605 -1.24 -10.31 4.94
N GLY A 606 -0.73 -11.40 5.52
CA GLY A 606 -1.50 -12.54 6.01
C GLY A 606 -1.45 -13.75 5.08
N TYR A 607 -0.84 -13.61 3.91
CA TYR A 607 -0.40 -14.72 3.10
C TYR A 607 0.61 -15.62 3.82
N HIS A 608 0.43 -16.93 3.69
CA HIS A 608 1.38 -17.93 4.14
C HIS A 608 1.53 -19.03 3.08
N LYS A 609 2.73 -19.13 2.51
CA LYS A 609 3.05 -20.04 1.40
C LYS A 609 2.79 -21.49 1.79
N GLY A 610 1.93 -22.16 1.03
CA GLY A 610 1.68 -23.60 1.17
C GLY A 610 0.78 -24.00 2.35
N PHE A 611 0.29 -23.06 3.16
CA PHE A 611 -0.58 -23.40 4.29
C PHE A 611 -2.04 -23.54 3.87
N LYS A 612 -2.58 -24.74 4.06
CA LYS A 612 -4.00 -25.07 3.88
C LYS A 612 -4.45 -26.03 4.97
N SER A 613 -5.41 -25.61 5.78
CA SER A 613 -5.97 -26.43 6.86
C SER A 613 -7.48 -26.23 6.96
N GLY A 614 -8.26 -27.27 6.64
CA GLY A 614 -9.72 -27.19 6.59
C GLY A 614 -10.22 -26.12 5.61
N GLN A 615 -10.95 -25.12 6.11
CA GLN A 615 -11.43 -23.98 5.33
C GLN A 615 -10.45 -22.80 5.29
N ASN A 616 -9.34 -22.86 6.04
CA ASN A 616 -8.32 -21.81 6.07
C ASN A 616 -7.29 -22.04 4.96
N ASP A 617 -7.40 -21.27 3.88
CA ASP A 617 -6.40 -21.20 2.81
C ASP A 617 -5.66 -19.86 2.91
N LEU A 618 -4.49 -19.87 3.55
CA LEU A 618 -3.66 -18.67 3.69
C LEU A 618 -2.75 -18.45 2.46
N GLU A 619 -2.68 -19.40 1.53
CA GLU A 619 -1.96 -19.19 0.27
C GLU A 619 -2.72 -18.22 -0.65
N ARG A 620 -4.05 -18.13 -0.50
CA ARG A 620 -4.93 -17.24 -1.27
C ARG A 620 -5.50 -16.10 -0.43
N TYR A 621 -4.76 -15.69 0.59
CA TYR A 621 -5.20 -14.70 1.55
C TYR A 621 -5.39 -13.32 0.90
N THR A 622 -6.48 -12.64 1.27
CA THR A 622 -6.87 -11.34 0.70
C THR A 622 -7.24 -10.31 1.78
N ILE A 623 -7.44 -9.05 1.39
CA ILE A 623 -8.01 -8.02 2.27
C ILE A 623 -9.40 -8.40 2.80
N ARG A 624 -10.22 -9.14 2.03
CA ARG A 624 -11.51 -9.65 2.55
C ARG A 624 -11.31 -10.59 3.72
N ASP A 625 -10.27 -11.43 3.67
CA ASP A 625 -9.96 -12.35 4.76
C ASP A 625 -9.46 -11.59 6.00
N GLN A 626 -8.69 -10.51 5.83
CA GLN A 626 -8.36 -9.60 6.94
C GLN A 626 -9.61 -9.03 7.62
N MET A 627 -10.62 -8.61 6.83
CA MET A 627 -11.88 -8.09 7.37
C MET A 627 -12.77 -9.14 8.02
N LYS A 628 -12.70 -10.41 7.56
CA LYS A 628 -13.41 -11.52 8.21
C LYS A 628 -12.92 -11.70 9.65
N VAL A 629 -11.62 -11.62 9.88
CA VAL A 629 -11.02 -11.72 11.23
C VAL A 629 -11.60 -10.67 12.19
N LEU A 630 -11.94 -9.47 11.70
CA LEU A 630 -12.55 -8.42 12.53
C LEU A 630 -13.97 -8.76 13.01
N LYS A 631 -14.69 -9.62 12.29
CA LYS A 631 -16.06 -10.03 12.61
C LYS A 631 -16.11 -11.27 13.51
N GLU A 632 -14.97 -11.95 13.68
CA GLU A 632 -14.89 -13.12 14.53
C GLU A 632 -14.79 -12.68 16.01
N GLY A 633 -15.68 -13.21 16.85
CA GLY A 633 -15.96 -12.70 18.21
C GLY A 633 -14.87 -12.87 19.27
N ASP A 634 -13.66 -13.29 18.91
CA ASP A 634 -12.61 -13.68 19.87
C ASP A 634 -11.56 -12.58 20.12
N LEU A 635 -11.59 -11.47 19.39
CA LEU A 635 -10.56 -10.42 19.48
C LEU A 635 -10.63 -9.56 20.75
N ASN A 636 -11.77 -9.59 21.48
CA ASN A 636 -12.03 -8.73 22.65
C ASN A 636 -11.80 -7.23 22.39
N LEU A 637 -11.90 -6.78 21.14
CA LEU A 637 -11.77 -5.39 20.73
C LEU A 637 -13.15 -4.76 20.45
N PRO A 638 -13.36 -3.48 20.81
CA PRO A 638 -14.62 -2.77 20.61
C PRO A 638 -14.75 -2.24 19.17
N ILE A 639 -14.71 -3.15 18.17
CA ILE A 639 -14.64 -2.77 16.76
C ILE A 639 -15.91 -2.04 16.31
N GLU A 640 -17.08 -2.58 16.67
CA GLU A 640 -18.38 -2.07 16.21
C GLU A 640 -18.80 -0.77 16.91
N ASP A 641 -18.42 -0.59 18.18
CA ASP A 641 -18.90 0.51 19.03
C ASP A 641 -17.89 1.65 19.21
N LYS A 642 -16.59 1.38 19.24
CA LYS A 642 -15.57 2.40 19.57
C LYS A 642 -14.50 2.57 18.50
N PHE A 643 -14.13 1.53 17.78
CA PHE A 643 -13.19 1.62 16.66
C PHE A 643 -13.93 1.77 15.33
N THR A 644 -14.91 2.69 15.29
CA THR A 644 -15.73 2.98 14.10
C THR A 644 -14.93 3.53 12.91
N PHE A 645 -13.63 3.79 13.10
CA PHE A 645 -12.70 4.12 12.02
C PHE A 645 -12.25 2.89 11.22
N THR A 646 -12.37 1.68 11.77
CA THR A 646 -11.99 0.42 11.13
C THR A 646 -13.07 0.02 10.13
N VAL A 647 -12.65 -0.34 8.91
CA VAL A 647 -13.56 -0.78 7.86
C VAL A 647 -13.85 -2.27 8.02
N THR A 648 -15.10 -2.61 8.35
CA THR A 648 -15.55 -4.00 8.54
C THR A 648 -16.30 -4.57 7.34
N ASP A 649 -16.81 -3.73 6.45
CA ASP A 649 -17.42 -4.16 5.19
C ASP A 649 -16.48 -3.89 4.01
N TRP A 650 -16.14 -4.94 3.27
CA TRP A 650 -15.26 -4.84 2.11
C TRP A 650 -15.85 -3.96 1.01
N ALA A 651 -17.19 -3.87 0.92
CA ALA A 651 -17.85 -3.03 -0.07
C ALA A 651 -17.51 -1.55 0.11
N ASN A 652 -17.14 -1.11 1.32
CA ASN A 652 -16.71 0.27 1.56
C ASN A 652 -15.40 0.61 0.82
N LEU A 653 -14.57 -0.39 0.49
CA LEU A 653 -13.36 -0.18 -0.32
C LEU A 653 -13.66 0.22 -1.78
N LEU A 654 -14.91 0.08 -2.22
CA LEU A 654 -15.38 0.47 -3.55
C LEU A 654 -15.56 1.99 -3.63
N THR A 655 -14.43 2.68 -3.68
CA THR A 655 -14.34 4.14 -3.62
C THR A 655 -14.28 4.80 -4.99
N SER A 656 -14.21 4.02 -6.08
CA SER A 656 -14.01 4.56 -7.41
C SER A 656 -15.30 5.17 -7.99
N TRP A 657 -15.07 6.17 -8.83
CA TRP A 657 -16.06 6.97 -9.51
C TRP A 657 -16.63 6.14 -10.66
N ALA A 658 -17.66 5.33 -10.37
CA ALA A 658 -18.49 4.77 -11.43
C ALA A 658 -19.07 5.96 -12.23
N PRO A 659 -18.78 6.10 -13.53
CA PRO A 659 -19.32 7.20 -14.30
C PRO A 659 -20.84 7.07 -14.37
N LYS A 660 -21.56 8.16 -14.07
CA LYS A 660 -23.01 8.21 -14.26
C LYS A 660 -23.39 8.08 -15.74
N SER A 661 -22.53 8.60 -16.62
CA SER A 661 -22.65 8.47 -18.07
C SER A 661 -21.28 8.66 -18.75
N LEU A 662 -21.21 8.44 -20.07
CA LEU A 662 -20.01 8.70 -20.87
C LEU A 662 -19.49 10.15 -20.77
N MET A 663 -20.35 11.09 -20.38
CA MET A 663 -20.03 12.53 -20.26
C MET A 663 -20.02 13.03 -18.81
N ASP A 664 -20.53 12.25 -17.85
CA ASP A 664 -20.60 12.61 -16.43
C ASP A 664 -19.80 11.63 -15.58
N TYR A 665 -18.64 12.11 -15.15
CA TYR A 665 -17.71 11.38 -14.27
C TYR A 665 -17.75 11.92 -12.83
N SER A 666 -18.82 12.62 -12.44
CA SER A 666 -19.05 13.04 -11.05
C SER A 666 -19.30 11.83 -10.15
N LEU A 667 -19.20 12.04 -8.83
CA LEU A 667 -19.35 10.96 -7.86
C LEU A 667 -20.78 10.42 -7.93
N ASP A 668 -20.89 9.11 -8.17
CA ASP A 668 -22.15 8.40 -8.08
C ASP A 668 -22.35 7.84 -6.66
N THR A 669 -23.10 8.59 -5.86
CA THR A 669 -23.42 8.23 -4.46
C THR A 669 -24.33 6.99 -4.35
N GLU A 670 -24.99 6.58 -5.43
CA GLU A 670 -25.82 5.37 -5.43
C GLU A 670 -24.98 4.08 -5.51
N ASN A 671 -23.78 4.16 -6.09
CA ASN A 671 -22.88 3.03 -6.29
C ASN A 671 -21.63 3.10 -5.39
N PHE A 672 -21.28 4.27 -4.84
CA PHE A 672 -20.19 4.43 -3.89
C PHE A 672 -20.36 3.52 -2.66
N GLY A 673 -19.33 2.73 -2.34
CA GLY A 673 -19.32 1.83 -1.18
C GLY A 673 -20.33 0.68 -1.24
N LYS A 674 -20.90 0.38 -2.42
CA LYS A 674 -21.99 -0.59 -2.57
C LYS A 674 -21.69 -1.61 -3.64
N CYS A 675 -21.94 -2.89 -3.33
CA CYS A 675 -21.97 -3.94 -4.32
C CYS A 675 -23.34 -4.60 -4.42
N LYS A 676 -23.95 -4.57 -5.60
CA LYS A 676 -25.24 -5.19 -5.91
C LYS A 676 -25.08 -6.62 -6.43
N ALA A 677 -23.97 -6.94 -7.08
CA ALA A 677 -23.67 -8.30 -7.56
C ALA A 677 -22.17 -8.60 -7.53
N GLU A 678 -21.80 -9.71 -6.90
CA GLU A 678 -20.44 -10.28 -6.90
C GLU A 678 -20.24 -11.25 -8.09
N PRO A 679 -19.00 -11.47 -8.56
CA PRO A 679 -18.73 -12.47 -9.58
C PRO A 679 -18.97 -13.90 -9.05
N LEU A 680 -19.21 -14.83 -9.96
CA LEU A 680 -19.42 -16.24 -9.61
C LEU A 680 -18.18 -16.79 -8.88
N GLY A 681 -18.36 -17.50 -7.78
CA GLY A 681 -17.26 -18.05 -6.98
C GLY A 681 -16.54 -17.05 -6.07
N ALA A 682 -16.96 -15.77 -6.04
CA ALA A 682 -16.40 -14.77 -5.12
C ALA A 682 -16.54 -15.15 -3.64
N LYS A 683 -17.60 -15.88 -3.28
CA LYS A 683 -17.83 -16.35 -1.90
C LYS A 683 -16.86 -17.46 -1.47
N ASP A 684 -16.35 -18.21 -2.44
CA ASP A 684 -15.42 -19.31 -2.23
C ASP A 684 -13.95 -18.89 -2.46
N ASN A 685 -13.65 -17.58 -2.43
CA ASN A 685 -12.35 -17.00 -2.78
C ASN A 685 -11.80 -17.54 -4.11
N ASN A 686 -12.67 -17.66 -5.13
CA ASN A 686 -12.32 -18.13 -6.47
C ASN A 686 -13.18 -17.44 -7.55
N PRO A 687 -13.10 -16.10 -7.67
CA PRO A 687 -13.95 -15.35 -8.60
C PRO A 687 -13.70 -15.71 -10.06
N LYS A 688 -14.78 -15.91 -10.83
CA LYS A 688 -14.76 -16.23 -12.25
C LYS A 688 -15.77 -15.36 -13.03
N PRO A 689 -15.32 -14.49 -13.95
CA PRO A 689 -13.92 -14.05 -14.13
C PRO A 689 -13.43 -13.20 -12.94
N PRO A 690 -12.11 -13.11 -12.70
CA PRO A 690 -11.54 -12.12 -11.80
C PRO A 690 -11.98 -10.72 -12.22
N ASN A 691 -12.41 -9.91 -11.26
CA ASN A 691 -12.92 -8.56 -11.50
C ASN A 691 -12.38 -7.62 -10.43
N PRO A 692 -11.68 -6.52 -10.79
CA PRO A 692 -11.21 -5.52 -9.84
C PRO A 692 -12.33 -5.03 -8.92
N GLY A 693 -12.06 -4.95 -7.62
CA GLY A 693 -13.08 -4.62 -6.62
C GLY A 693 -14.03 -5.77 -6.29
N ASN A 694 -13.94 -6.91 -6.96
CA ASN A 694 -14.80 -8.08 -6.78
C ASN A 694 -16.31 -7.75 -6.85
N CYS A 695 -16.66 -6.71 -7.62
CA CYS A 695 -18.03 -6.25 -7.78
C CYS A 695 -18.37 -6.04 -9.25
N VAL A 696 -19.38 -6.78 -9.74
CA VAL A 696 -19.82 -6.74 -11.15
C VAL A 696 -20.83 -5.61 -11.37
N VAL A 697 -21.71 -5.36 -10.39
CA VAL A 697 -22.72 -4.32 -10.46
C VAL A 697 -22.66 -3.50 -9.17
N GLY A 698 -22.29 -2.22 -9.27
CA GLY A 698 -22.11 -1.35 -8.11
C GLY A 698 -20.87 -0.47 -8.26
N GLY A 699 -20.21 -0.18 -7.14
CA GLY A 699 -18.94 0.53 -7.11
C GLY A 699 -17.77 -0.32 -7.62
N SER A 700 -16.67 0.35 -7.96
CA SER A 700 -15.42 -0.29 -8.35
C SER A 700 -14.27 0.24 -7.49
N THR A 701 -13.08 -0.36 -7.62
CA THR A 701 -11.85 0.11 -6.97
C THR A 701 -10.77 0.43 -8.01
N GLY A 702 -9.87 1.34 -7.66
CA GLY A 702 -8.76 1.74 -8.53
C GLY A 702 -9.16 2.64 -9.70
N TYR A 703 -8.27 2.69 -10.68
CA TYR A 703 -8.37 3.43 -11.91
C TYR A 703 -9.31 2.74 -12.90
N SER A 704 -10.33 3.48 -13.34
CA SER A 704 -11.14 3.24 -14.53
C SER A 704 -10.58 4.04 -15.71
N VAL A 705 -11.24 4.00 -16.87
CA VAL A 705 -10.78 4.69 -18.09
C VAL A 705 -11.80 5.75 -18.51
N LYS A 706 -11.31 6.92 -18.92
CA LYS A 706 -12.15 7.97 -19.53
C LYS A 706 -11.52 8.62 -20.74
N MET A 707 -12.36 9.06 -21.67
CA MET A 707 -11.94 9.85 -22.83
C MET A 707 -11.50 11.25 -22.37
N VAL A 708 -10.50 11.82 -23.03
CA VAL A 708 -10.00 13.16 -22.77
C VAL A 708 -9.64 13.87 -24.07
N SER A 709 -9.85 15.19 -24.13
CA SER A 709 -9.50 15.98 -25.32
C SER A 709 -8.02 16.35 -25.34
N SER A 710 -7.43 16.45 -26.55
CA SER A 710 -6.06 16.93 -26.72
C SER A 710 -5.87 18.36 -26.18
N GLN A 711 -6.88 19.22 -26.37
CA GLN A 711 -6.87 20.60 -25.86
C GLN A 711 -6.75 20.65 -24.33
N TYR A 712 -7.48 19.79 -23.61
CA TYR A 712 -7.36 19.70 -22.16
C TYR A 712 -5.94 19.28 -21.75
N LEU A 713 -5.37 18.28 -22.42
CA LEU A 713 -4.02 17.78 -22.12
C LEU A 713 -2.90 18.80 -22.44
N ARG A 714 -3.16 19.80 -23.29
CA ARG A 714 -2.22 20.90 -23.61
C ARG A 714 -2.47 22.17 -22.79
N SER A 715 -3.51 22.20 -21.96
CA SER A 715 -3.86 23.39 -21.20
C SER A 715 -2.71 23.82 -20.29
N GLN A 716 -2.49 25.13 -20.21
CA GLN A 716 -1.51 25.76 -19.32
C GLN A 716 -2.10 26.09 -17.94
N GLU A 717 -3.42 25.94 -17.79
CA GLU A 717 -4.18 26.37 -16.61
C GLU A 717 -4.76 25.19 -15.81
N LEU A 718 -4.09 24.03 -15.84
CA LEU A 718 -4.56 22.86 -15.11
C LEU A 718 -4.28 23.03 -13.61
N VAL A 719 -5.32 22.85 -12.79
CA VAL A 719 -5.22 22.86 -11.33
C VAL A 719 -5.18 21.42 -10.83
N LEU A 720 -3.98 20.85 -10.76
CA LEU A 720 -3.77 19.43 -10.42
C LEU A 720 -3.05 19.22 -9.08
N GLY A 721 -2.36 20.24 -8.57
CA GLY A 721 -1.48 20.17 -7.41
C GLY A 721 -2.16 20.22 -6.04
N GLY A 722 -3.49 20.07 -5.97
CA GLY A 722 -4.26 20.29 -4.74
C GLY A 722 -4.82 21.72 -4.64
N GLU A 723 -5.64 21.95 -3.62
CA GLU A 723 -6.26 23.26 -3.40
C GLU A 723 -5.19 24.34 -3.16
N ALA A 724 -5.33 25.50 -3.83
CA ALA A 724 -4.38 26.60 -3.75
C ALA A 724 -2.92 26.28 -4.12
N ALA A 725 -2.65 25.21 -4.88
CA ALA A 725 -1.30 24.87 -5.34
C ALA A 725 -0.85 25.66 -6.59
N GLY A 726 -1.77 26.38 -7.23
CA GLY A 726 -1.55 27.07 -8.49
C GLY A 726 -1.87 26.23 -9.72
N ALA A 727 -2.01 26.89 -10.86
CA ALA A 727 -2.25 26.26 -12.16
C ALA A 727 -0.95 26.10 -12.94
N GLY A 728 -0.87 25.08 -13.81
CA GLY A 728 0.29 24.89 -14.68
C GLY A 728 0.08 23.85 -15.78
N PRO A 729 1.06 23.70 -16.69
CA PRO A 729 1.00 22.67 -17.73
C PRO A 729 1.35 21.28 -17.22
N LEU A 730 0.95 20.26 -17.98
CA LEU A 730 1.48 18.90 -17.80
C LEU A 730 2.97 18.85 -18.15
N LYS A 731 3.71 17.98 -17.45
CA LYS A 731 5.09 17.63 -17.80
C LYS A 731 5.17 16.78 -19.07
N ASN A 732 4.10 16.04 -19.37
CA ASN A 732 3.99 15.13 -20.51
C ASN A 732 2.79 15.48 -21.42
N PRO A 733 2.77 16.64 -22.10
CA PRO A 733 1.72 16.96 -23.07
C PRO A 733 1.81 16.08 -24.33
N PRO A 734 0.71 15.87 -25.07
CA PRO A 734 0.74 15.05 -26.27
C PRO A 734 1.51 15.76 -27.39
N PRO A 735 2.07 15.04 -28.39
CA PRO A 735 2.71 15.65 -29.57
C PRO A 735 1.69 16.46 -30.36
N SER A 736 2.11 17.51 -31.11
CA SER A 736 1.20 18.46 -31.79
C SER A 736 0.11 17.78 -32.63
N ASP A 737 -1.01 18.46 -32.80
CA ASP A 737 -2.17 17.91 -33.51
C ASP A 737 -1.89 17.62 -35.01
N ASP A 738 -0.90 18.30 -35.57
CA ASP A 738 -0.41 18.09 -36.94
C ASP A 738 0.52 16.86 -36.99
N ASP A 739 1.37 16.69 -35.98
CA ASP A 739 2.33 15.59 -35.86
C ASP A 739 1.69 14.25 -35.43
N PHE A 740 0.56 14.30 -34.70
CA PHE A 740 -0.11 13.13 -34.11
C PHE A 740 -1.44 12.81 -34.77
#